data_AF-H2IY93-F1
#
_entry.id   AF-H2IY93-F1
#
_cell.length_a   1.000
_cell.length_b   1.000
_cell.length_c   1.000
_cell.angle_alpha   90.00
_cell.angle_beta   90.00
_cell.angle_gamma   90.00
#
_symmetry.space_group_name_H-M   'P 1'
#
loop_
_entity.id
_entity.type
_entity.pdbx_description
1 polymer ?
#
loop_
_entity_poly.entity_id
_entity_poly.type
_entity_poly.pdbx_seq_one_letter_code
_entity_poly.pdbx_strand_id
1 'polypeptide(L)'
;MTETEADSKEWMPSGAAEFLCRQTECLVKSGSLTPAGCQRIYDFCGVRPGYPEWRKFLVPLLSLLGLLSLVAGAVFFVAWNWADMPKMAKFALAELLILALAVLVWWRWYDGFARSALLATGLSFGALFALYGQIYQTGADSWELFRAWLFIFLPLALIARQNSLWFCTWLLANLTFQLYYATISVSLADSGLFDSLDDFPTTALYGYLIVQVLCLVTREVLALRAIKTNPPSWLASRWFSRVMVGFLLLMLTCFVAGNISGWGYGTHHPFVTALWLTVLLVGYFFYRYRHPDLCMLTLGTASAAAAGCVLIMQMFDSAYDIGGLFMLGCLMALWLAGCGAVMLHWRRKLYERQPVEVSSSEVALLTEQLRQHGLLNLSQIEEIQQYDHSSHRPWYLRLTLSIGGWVAAMIILFLLILVLYVADLLNDPNAATVIIPSLLLAAVAGGLLRMQGVSKHHIGLAWAIAATCGLCFGFYLLFEPGWEMSVLVGSLCSLPVLAAMALAMRDHAYRFMAITALTFLLILTGNLLAGLFLSPIAGLGAVSTLVACVVIFWLWVIREQLNLKARPVTDAVFPLLYGIPAGLVLLCFCGINAPFFYDLFWHPAGYFVLSSGTGTGIAAGLILGSLYQVITKRTPPVPLLFVAAIFCGTAAFYAPGIGLGMWLLLMARYQGRQGVLAASGCILTLYIIDWYYFLGVSLLQKSLLLFATGAGLLVLAFAAQKWMPACKGKAYANP
;
A
#
# COMPACT_ATOMS: atom_id res chain seq x y z
N MET A 1 -31.51 24.06 5.86
CA MET A 1 -30.23 23.96 5.13
C MET A 1 -30.57 23.63 3.70
N THR A 2 -30.33 24.59 2.80
CA THR A 2 -30.75 24.57 1.39
C THR A 2 -29.91 23.60 0.55
N GLU A 3 -30.58 22.95 -0.39
CA GLU A 3 -30.17 21.85 -1.30
C GLU A 3 -29.04 22.16 -2.31
N THR A 4 -28.02 22.93 -1.95
CA THR A 4 -26.95 23.32 -2.90
C THR A 4 -25.52 22.98 -2.48
N GLU A 5 -25.32 22.11 -1.48
CA GLU A 5 -23.96 21.74 -1.02
C GLU A 5 -23.69 20.23 -0.90
N ALA A 6 -24.60 19.37 -1.40
CA ALA A 6 -24.33 17.93 -1.56
C ALA A 6 -23.41 17.62 -2.77
N ASP A 7 -22.92 18.64 -3.49
CA ASP A 7 -21.90 18.52 -4.53
C ASP A 7 -20.48 18.62 -3.95
N SER A 8 -20.30 18.09 -2.73
CA SER A 8 -18.98 17.90 -2.14
C SER A 8 -18.19 16.98 -3.07
N LYS A 9 -17.26 17.58 -3.84
CA LYS A 9 -15.87 17.22 -4.17
C LYS A 9 -15.34 15.78 -4.05
N GLU A 10 -16.13 14.78 -3.76
CA GLU A 10 -15.67 13.45 -3.42
C GLU A 10 -15.67 12.60 -4.68
N TRP A 11 -14.47 12.41 -5.21
CA TRP A 11 -14.20 11.55 -6.38
C TRP A 11 -14.39 10.04 -6.05
N MET A 12 -14.73 9.74 -4.81
CA MET A 12 -15.03 8.43 -4.24
C MET A 12 -16.39 8.46 -3.52
N PRO A 13 -17.09 7.33 -3.39
CA PRO A 13 -18.29 7.25 -2.56
C PRO A 13 -17.97 7.59 -1.11
N SER A 14 -18.98 8.10 -0.40
CA SER A 14 -18.87 8.42 1.03
C SER A 14 -18.59 7.16 1.85
N GLY A 15 -17.94 7.32 3.01
CA GLY A 15 -17.66 6.19 3.91
C GLY A 15 -18.94 5.45 4.35
N ALA A 16 -20.06 6.16 4.45
CA ALA A 16 -21.38 5.60 4.75
C ALA A 16 -21.92 4.74 3.60
N ALA A 17 -21.79 5.19 2.34
CA ALA A 17 -22.17 4.42 1.17
C ALA A 17 -21.30 3.14 1.02
N GLU A 18 -19.99 3.25 1.19
CA GLU A 18 -19.08 2.09 1.19
C GLU A 18 -19.47 1.09 2.29
N PHE A 19 -19.82 1.58 3.49
CA PHE A 19 -20.25 0.75 4.60
C PHE A 19 -21.57 0.01 4.31
N LEU A 20 -22.60 0.72 3.85
CA LEU A 20 -23.91 0.13 3.53
C LEU A 20 -23.82 -0.91 2.43
N CYS A 21 -23.09 -0.63 1.35
CA CYS A 21 -22.87 -1.61 0.29
C CYS A 21 -22.19 -2.89 0.81
N ARG A 22 -21.24 -2.78 1.76
CA ARG A 22 -20.66 -3.97 2.40
C ARG A 22 -21.69 -4.77 3.19
N GLN A 23 -22.63 -4.11 3.88
CA GLN A 23 -23.68 -4.83 4.61
C GLN A 23 -24.64 -5.55 3.67
N THR A 24 -24.94 -4.98 2.51
CA THR A 24 -25.76 -5.67 1.50
C THR A 24 -25.07 -6.91 0.93
N GLU A 25 -23.73 -7.04 1.00
CA GLU A 25 -23.06 -8.30 0.68
C GLU A 25 -23.39 -9.42 1.68
N CYS A 26 -23.59 -9.08 2.95
CA CYS A 26 -24.03 -10.05 3.97
C CYS A 26 -25.45 -10.54 3.68
N LEU A 27 -26.35 -9.67 3.23
CA LEU A 27 -27.71 -10.04 2.82
C LEU A 27 -27.74 -10.97 1.59
N VAL A 28 -26.78 -10.80 0.67
CA VAL A 28 -26.61 -11.73 -0.45
C VAL A 28 -26.13 -13.09 0.06
N LYS A 29 -25.25 -13.11 1.08
CA LYS A 29 -24.78 -14.36 1.69
C LYS A 29 -25.90 -15.09 2.46
N SER A 30 -26.79 -14.37 3.15
CA SER A 30 -27.93 -14.97 3.87
C SER A 30 -29.06 -15.42 2.93
N GLY A 31 -29.01 -15.03 1.66
CA GLY A 31 -30.06 -15.32 0.67
C GLY A 31 -31.24 -14.37 0.72
N SER A 32 -31.25 -13.41 1.67
CA SER A 32 -32.27 -12.38 1.83
C SER A 32 -32.33 -11.37 0.66
N LEU A 33 -31.26 -11.27 -0.14
CA LEU A 33 -31.16 -10.33 -1.26
C LEU A 33 -30.58 -11.02 -2.52
N THR A 34 -31.22 -10.80 -3.68
CA THR A 34 -30.69 -11.30 -4.95
C THR A 34 -29.45 -10.50 -5.39
N PRO A 35 -28.47 -11.11 -6.10
CA PRO A 35 -27.33 -10.39 -6.65
C PRO A 35 -27.70 -9.19 -7.53
N ALA A 36 -28.83 -9.29 -8.26
CA ALA A 36 -29.36 -8.20 -9.07
C ALA A 36 -29.88 -7.03 -8.22
N GLY A 37 -30.55 -7.31 -7.10
CA GLY A 37 -30.97 -6.27 -6.14
C GLY A 37 -29.78 -5.57 -5.50
N CYS A 38 -28.74 -6.32 -5.14
CA CYS A 38 -27.50 -5.77 -4.59
C CYS A 38 -26.78 -4.83 -5.57
N GLN A 39 -26.70 -5.22 -6.85
CA GLN A 39 -26.13 -4.37 -7.90
C GLN A 39 -26.90 -3.03 -8.04
N ARG A 40 -28.24 -3.04 -7.97
CA ARG A 40 -29.05 -1.80 -8.01
C ARG A 40 -28.76 -0.89 -6.82
N ILE A 41 -28.56 -1.45 -5.64
CA ILE A 41 -28.17 -0.67 -4.44
C ILE A 41 -26.79 -0.05 -4.64
N TYR A 42 -25.84 -0.78 -5.24
CA TYR A 42 -24.49 -0.26 -5.51
C TYR A 42 -24.51 0.88 -6.54
N ASP A 43 -25.37 0.77 -7.55
CA ASP A 43 -25.57 1.81 -8.57
C ASP A 43 -26.22 3.06 -7.93
N PHE A 44 -27.21 2.88 -7.02
CA PHE A 44 -27.84 3.98 -6.29
C PHE A 44 -26.87 4.70 -5.34
N CYS A 45 -26.02 3.95 -4.64
CA CYS A 45 -25.06 4.52 -3.67
C CYS A 45 -23.81 5.14 -4.33
N GLY A 46 -23.69 5.13 -5.67
CA GLY A 46 -22.50 5.64 -6.38
C GLY A 46 -21.22 4.81 -6.17
N VAL A 47 -21.35 3.60 -5.59
CA VAL A 47 -20.23 2.65 -5.45
C VAL A 47 -19.86 2.10 -6.82
N ARG A 48 -20.85 1.82 -7.65
CA ARG A 48 -20.68 1.49 -9.06
C ARG A 48 -20.77 2.78 -9.89
N PRO A 49 -19.63 3.32 -10.36
CA PRO A 49 -19.62 4.62 -11.01
C PRO A 49 -20.35 4.63 -12.35
N GLY A 50 -21.32 5.53 -12.46
CA GLY A 50 -21.84 5.99 -13.76
C GLY A 50 -20.85 6.94 -14.46
N TYR A 51 -21.17 7.38 -15.69
CA TYR A 51 -20.35 8.35 -16.43
C TYR A 51 -20.01 9.66 -15.67
N PRO A 52 -20.95 10.34 -14.97
CA PRO A 52 -20.61 11.59 -14.28
C PRO A 52 -19.63 11.37 -13.11
N GLU A 53 -19.75 10.24 -12.42
CA GLU A 53 -18.85 9.86 -11.33
C GLU A 53 -17.48 9.42 -11.83
N TRP A 54 -17.44 8.66 -12.93
CA TRP A 54 -16.19 8.35 -13.64
C TRP A 54 -15.47 9.62 -14.07
N ARG A 55 -16.20 10.62 -14.56
CA ARG A 55 -15.61 11.92 -14.91
C ARG A 55 -15.01 12.63 -13.70
N LYS A 56 -15.72 12.67 -12.56
CA LYS A 56 -15.23 13.28 -11.30
C LYS A 56 -13.94 12.60 -10.82
N PHE A 57 -13.76 11.30 -11.08
CA PHE A 57 -12.56 10.54 -10.71
C PHE A 57 -11.42 10.60 -11.76
N LEU A 58 -11.72 10.34 -13.03
CA LEU A 58 -10.72 10.18 -14.09
C LEU A 58 -10.06 11.50 -14.46
N VAL A 59 -10.80 12.61 -14.55
CA VAL A 59 -10.22 13.90 -14.94
C VAL A 59 -9.08 14.34 -14.01
N PRO A 60 -9.24 14.39 -12.68
CA PRO A 60 -8.15 14.74 -11.78
C PRO A 60 -7.03 13.68 -11.74
N LEU A 61 -7.37 12.40 -11.80
CA LEU A 61 -6.36 11.32 -11.77
C LEU A 61 -5.48 11.33 -13.03
N LEU A 62 -6.10 11.35 -14.21
CA LEU A 62 -5.40 11.36 -15.50
C LEU A 62 -4.59 12.63 -15.70
N SER A 63 -5.11 13.78 -15.24
CA SER A 63 -4.34 15.04 -15.30
C SER A 63 -3.12 15.03 -14.38
N LEU A 64 -3.26 14.52 -13.15
CA LEU A 64 -2.15 14.38 -12.22
C LEU A 64 -1.08 13.43 -12.79
N LEU A 65 -1.46 12.21 -13.17
CA LEU A 65 -0.53 11.23 -13.72
C LEU A 65 0.10 11.73 -15.04
N GLY A 66 -0.68 12.39 -15.89
CA GLY A 66 -0.20 12.94 -17.15
C GLY A 66 0.86 14.01 -16.96
N LEU A 67 0.60 15.01 -16.09
CA LEU A 67 1.56 16.07 -15.80
C LEU A 67 2.83 15.55 -15.13
N LEU A 68 2.70 14.66 -14.14
CA LEU A 68 3.85 14.06 -13.47
C LEU A 68 4.69 13.22 -14.44
N SER A 69 4.04 12.50 -15.37
CA SER A 69 4.73 11.74 -16.41
C SER A 69 5.49 12.65 -17.38
N LEU A 70 4.93 13.79 -17.79
CA LEU A 70 5.66 14.77 -18.62
C LEU A 70 6.88 15.34 -17.89
N VAL A 71 6.76 15.68 -16.60
CA VAL A 71 7.88 16.17 -15.79
C VAL A 71 8.97 15.10 -15.68
N ALA A 72 8.61 13.86 -15.33
CA ALA A 72 9.56 12.76 -15.26
C ALA A 72 10.21 12.46 -16.62
N GLY A 73 9.44 12.50 -17.71
CA GLY A 73 9.93 12.33 -19.08
C GLY A 73 10.97 13.38 -19.47
N ALA A 74 10.77 14.64 -19.05
CA ALA A 74 11.73 15.72 -19.25
C ALA A 74 13.03 15.50 -18.45
N VAL A 75 12.93 15.05 -17.20
CA VAL A 75 14.11 14.70 -16.39
C VAL A 75 14.95 13.62 -17.08
N PHE A 76 14.31 12.54 -17.54
CA PHE A 76 15.02 11.47 -18.26
C PHE A 76 15.59 11.93 -19.60
N PHE A 77 14.92 12.84 -20.29
CA PHE A 77 15.42 13.41 -21.54
C PHE A 77 16.73 14.15 -21.33
N VAL A 78 16.79 15.01 -20.30
CA VAL A 78 18.02 15.74 -19.96
C VAL A 78 19.11 14.78 -19.51
N ALA A 79 18.76 13.77 -18.70
CA ALA A 79 19.72 12.78 -18.23
C ALA A 79 20.35 11.98 -19.38
N TRP A 80 19.55 11.61 -20.39
CA TRP A 80 20.05 10.91 -21.58
C TRP A 80 20.96 11.80 -22.43
N ASN A 81 20.53 13.02 -22.75
CA ASN A 81 21.29 13.95 -23.61
C ASN A 81 22.38 14.72 -22.85
N TRP A 82 22.75 14.27 -21.65
CA TRP A 82 23.59 15.02 -20.74
C TRP A 82 24.97 15.34 -21.34
N ALA A 83 25.58 14.40 -22.06
CA ALA A 83 26.91 14.58 -22.64
C ALA A 83 26.92 15.63 -23.76
N ASP A 84 25.88 15.65 -24.59
CA ASP A 84 25.83 16.45 -25.82
C ASP A 84 25.20 17.83 -25.63
N MET A 85 24.47 18.05 -24.52
CA MET A 85 23.82 19.33 -24.25
C MET A 85 24.77 20.36 -23.61
N PRO A 86 24.87 21.59 -24.16
CA PRO A 86 25.58 22.66 -23.49
C PRO A 86 24.85 23.05 -22.20
N LYS A 87 25.60 23.59 -21.22
CA LYS A 87 25.07 23.93 -19.88
C LYS A 87 23.81 24.81 -19.95
N MET A 88 23.80 25.81 -20.84
CA MET A 88 22.64 26.71 -21.00
C MET A 88 21.39 26.01 -21.53
N ALA A 89 21.54 25.02 -22.43
CA ALA A 89 20.39 24.27 -22.93
C ALA A 89 19.74 23.41 -21.84
N LYS A 90 20.55 22.85 -20.92
CA LYS A 90 20.06 22.05 -19.79
C LYS A 90 19.17 22.89 -18.86
N PHE A 91 19.61 24.10 -18.51
CA PHE A 91 18.80 25.02 -17.69
C PHE A 91 17.59 25.56 -18.45
N ALA A 92 17.78 26.00 -19.69
CA ALA A 92 16.68 26.54 -20.50
C ALA A 92 15.53 25.52 -20.64
N LEU A 93 15.83 24.24 -20.82
CA LEU A 93 14.78 23.22 -20.91
C LEU A 93 14.00 23.06 -19.60
N ALA A 94 14.71 23.00 -18.46
CA ALA A 94 14.08 22.87 -17.14
C ALA A 94 13.25 24.11 -16.79
N GLU A 95 13.77 25.31 -17.05
CA GLU A 95 13.09 26.58 -16.80
C GLU A 95 11.88 26.77 -17.72
N LEU A 96 11.99 26.43 -19.00
CA LEU A 96 10.85 26.47 -19.94
C LEU A 96 9.73 25.52 -19.53
N LEU A 97 10.05 24.33 -19.01
CA LEU A 97 9.06 23.42 -18.44
C LEU A 97 8.32 24.06 -17.26
N ILE A 98 9.06 24.66 -16.33
CA ILE A 98 8.48 25.35 -15.17
C ILE A 98 7.60 26.53 -15.62
N LEU A 99 8.06 27.34 -16.58
CA LEU A 99 7.30 28.45 -17.14
C LEU A 99 6.01 27.97 -17.82
N ALA A 100 6.08 26.90 -18.62
CA ALA A 100 4.91 26.32 -19.28
C ALA A 100 3.87 25.85 -18.26
N LEU A 101 4.30 25.18 -17.18
CA LEU A 101 3.42 24.77 -16.09
C LEU A 101 2.84 25.97 -15.34
N ALA A 102 3.63 27.01 -15.08
CA ALA A 102 3.18 28.23 -14.41
C ALA A 102 2.14 29.00 -15.24
N VAL A 103 2.33 29.13 -16.56
CA VAL A 103 1.35 29.73 -17.49
C VAL A 103 0.05 28.93 -17.49
N LEU A 104 0.14 27.61 -17.47
CA LEU A 104 -1.01 26.71 -17.41
C LEU A 104 -1.77 26.85 -16.08
N VAL A 105 -1.07 26.96 -14.96
CA VAL A 105 -1.66 27.27 -13.65
C VAL A 105 -2.37 28.62 -13.68
N TRP A 106 -1.72 29.66 -14.22
CA TRP A 106 -2.29 31.00 -14.35
C TRP A 106 -3.58 30.97 -15.19
N TRP A 107 -3.54 30.33 -16.36
CA TRP A 107 -4.66 30.26 -17.27
C TRP A 107 -5.86 29.49 -16.70
N ARG A 108 -5.63 28.47 -15.87
CA ARG A 108 -6.68 27.57 -15.35
C ARG A 108 -6.82 27.61 -13.83
N TRP A 109 -6.51 28.74 -13.19
CA TRP A 109 -6.39 28.87 -11.73
C TRP A 109 -7.54 28.25 -10.91
N TYR A 110 -8.78 28.40 -11.38
CA TYR A 110 -9.98 27.91 -10.69
C TYR A 110 -10.32 26.44 -10.97
N ASP A 111 -9.66 25.81 -11.95
CA ASP A 111 -9.89 24.41 -12.30
C ASP A 111 -9.09 23.46 -11.40
N GLY A 112 -9.61 22.23 -11.23
CA GLY A 112 -8.87 21.14 -10.58
C GLY A 112 -7.53 20.82 -11.27
N PHE A 113 -7.42 21.13 -12.56
CA PHE A 113 -6.21 20.94 -13.36
C PHE A 113 -5.04 21.83 -12.89
N ALA A 114 -5.30 23.08 -12.48
CA ALA A 114 -4.26 23.96 -11.97
C ALA A 114 -3.66 23.45 -10.65
N ARG A 115 -4.43 22.73 -9.83
CA ARG A 115 -3.91 22.13 -8.59
C ARG A 115 -2.84 21.07 -8.87
N SER A 116 -3.11 20.19 -9.85
CA SER A 116 -2.17 19.17 -10.32
C SER A 116 -0.94 19.81 -10.99
N ALA A 117 -1.15 20.84 -11.82
CA ALA A 117 -0.07 21.56 -12.47
C ALA A 117 0.81 22.34 -11.48
N LEU A 118 0.24 22.90 -10.43
CA LEU A 118 0.99 23.59 -9.38
C LEU A 118 1.88 22.62 -8.58
N LEU A 119 1.38 21.41 -8.30
CA LEU A 119 2.18 20.34 -7.72
C LEU A 119 3.32 19.93 -8.66
N ALA A 120 3.03 19.72 -9.94
CA ALA A 120 4.04 19.41 -10.96
C ALA A 120 5.10 20.52 -11.10
N THR A 121 4.68 21.79 -11.00
CA THR A 121 5.56 22.96 -11.03
C THR A 121 6.54 22.91 -9.85
N GLY A 122 6.02 22.72 -8.63
CA GLY A 122 6.85 22.61 -7.42
C GLY A 122 7.84 21.45 -7.52
N LEU A 123 7.41 20.30 -8.03
CA LEU A 123 8.29 19.14 -8.22
C LEU A 123 9.38 19.38 -9.28
N SER A 124 9.07 20.12 -10.34
CA SER A 124 10.02 20.46 -11.42
C SER A 124 11.20 21.30 -10.95
N PHE A 125 11.01 22.13 -9.91
CA PHE A 125 12.12 22.84 -9.27
C PHE A 125 13.15 21.90 -8.63
N GLY A 126 12.74 20.73 -8.14
CA GLY A 126 13.67 19.73 -7.60
C GLY A 126 14.60 19.19 -8.68
N ALA A 127 14.06 18.95 -9.88
CA ALA A 127 14.87 18.61 -11.04
C ALA A 127 15.84 19.74 -11.41
N LEU A 128 15.39 20.99 -11.39
CA LEU A 128 16.25 22.16 -11.66
C LEU A 128 17.40 22.28 -10.64
N PHE A 129 17.14 22.07 -9.35
CA PHE A 129 18.20 22.08 -8.33
C PHE A 129 19.15 20.88 -8.44
N ALA A 130 18.64 19.70 -8.80
CA ALA A 130 19.48 18.53 -9.08
C ALA A 130 20.41 18.80 -10.28
N LEU A 131 19.88 19.40 -11.36
CA LEU A 131 20.68 19.83 -12.51
C LEU A 131 21.75 20.84 -12.11
N TYR A 132 21.39 21.82 -11.27
CA TYR A 132 22.35 22.80 -10.76
C TYR A 132 23.51 22.14 -10.00
N GLY A 133 23.22 21.25 -9.05
CA GLY A 133 24.23 20.54 -8.28
C GLY A 133 25.14 19.64 -9.11
N GLN A 134 24.62 19.04 -10.19
CA GLN A 134 25.42 18.22 -11.10
C GLN A 134 26.31 19.05 -12.05
N ILE A 135 25.81 20.18 -12.58
CA ILE A 135 26.58 21.02 -13.52
C ILE A 135 27.65 21.81 -12.79
N TYR A 136 27.26 22.42 -11.67
CA TYR A 136 28.14 23.18 -10.81
C TYR A 136 28.40 22.31 -9.60
N GLN A 137 29.40 21.42 -9.74
CA GLN A 137 30.00 20.66 -8.64
C GLN A 137 30.66 21.63 -7.65
N THR A 138 29.83 22.39 -6.95
CA THR A 138 30.17 23.54 -6.11
C THR A 138 30.73 23.10 -4.76
N GLY A 139 30.90 21.80 -4.54
CA GLY A 139 31.14 21.23 -3.22
C GLY A 139 29.96 21.38 -2.27
N ALA A 140 28.81 21.92 -2.74
CA ALA A 140 27.61 22.07 -1.95
C ALA A 140 27.02 20.69 -1.63
N ASP A 141 26.73 20.47 -0.35
CA ASP A 141 26.09 19.24 0.09
C ASP A 141 24.67 19.12 -0.47
N SER A 142 24.23 17.88 -0.70
CA SER A 142 22.87 17.59 -1.19
C SER A 142 21.78 18.29 -0.37
N TRP A 143 21.95 18.43 0.95
CA TRP A 143 20.94 19.06 1.80
C TRP A 143 20.71 20.54 1.49
N GLU A 144 21.69 21.28 0.97
CA GLU A 144 21.54 22.71 0.66
C GLU A 144 20.58 22.93 -0.52
N LEU A 145 20.68 22.06 -1.53
CA LEU A 145 19.79 22.06 -2.70
C LEU A 145 18.35 21.70 -2.29
N PHE A 146 18.19 20.72 -1.40
CA PHE A 146 16.88 20.34 -0.87
C PHE A 146 16.28 21.46 0.01
N ARG A 147 17.10 22.20 0.76
CA ARG A 147 16.67 23.40 1.48
C ARG A 147 16.21 24.51 0.54
N ALA A 148 16.94 24.79 -0.53
CA ALA A 148 16.53 25.75 -1.55
C ALA A 148 15.18 25.34 -2.17
N TRP A 149 15.01 24.05 -2.42
CA TRP A 149 13.76 23.49 -2.91
C TRP A 149 12.60 23.64 -1.92
N LEU A 150 12.86 23.47 -0.63
CA LEU A 150 11.88 23.70 0.44
C LEU A 150 11.37 25.15 0.45
N PHE A 151 12.27 26.12 0.25
CA PHE A 151 11.89 27.55 0.18
C PHE A 151 10.98 27.89 -1.00
N ILE A 152 10.96 27.08 -2.05
CA ILE A 152 10.00 27.22 -3.15
C ILE A 152 8.67 26.54 -2.82
N PHE A 153 8.72 25.36 -2.20
CA PHE A 153 7.52 24.59 -1.84
C PHE A 153 6.65 25.28 -0.78
N LEU A 154 7.27 25.96 0.19
CA LEU A 154 6.58 26.63 1.28
C LEU A 154 5.59 27.73 0.80
N PRO A 155 6.00 28.74 -0.01
CA PRO A 155 5.07 29.73 -0.54
C PRO A 155 4.02 29.11 -1.47
N LEU A 156 4.39 28.10 -2.27
CA LEU A 156 3.43 27.36 -3.10
C LEU A 156 2.34 26.70 -2.25
N ALA A 157 2.70 26.06 -1.13
CA ALA A 157 1.75 25.44 -0.21
C ALA A 157 0.82 26.45 0.47
N LEU A 158 1.35 27.62 0.84
CA LEU A 158 0.59 28.73 1.42
C LEU A 158 -0.45 29.29 0.43
N ILE A 159 -0.05 29.54 -0.81
CA ILE A 159 -0.93 30.11 -1.85
C ILE A 159 -2.01 29.09 -2.25
N ALA A 160 -1.62 27.84 -2.50
CA ALA A 160 -2.50 26.83 -3.06
C ALA A 160 -3.54 26.27 -2.09
N ARG A 161 -3.25 26.32 -0.77
CA ARG A 161 -4.12 25.79 0.28
C ARG A 161 -4.55 24.34 0.02
N GLN A 162 -3.60 23.49 -0.38
CA GLN A 162 -3.85 22.08 -0.71
C GLN A 162 -2.99 21.12 0.12
N ASN A 163 -3.61 20.02 0.59
CA ASN A 163 -2.92 19.02 1.42
C ASN A 163 -1.71 18.40 0.71
N SER A 164 -1.77 18.19 -0.62
CA SER A 164 -0.67 17.56 -1.35
C SER A 164 0.62 18.39 -1.32
N LEU A 165 0.54 19.72 -1.47
CA LEU A 165 1.71 20.59 -1.39
C LEU A 165 2.23 20.72 0.03
N TRP A 166 1.35 20.80 1.04
CA TRP A 166 1.76 20.79 2.44
C TRP A 166 2.46 19.49 2.83
N PHE A 167 1.95 18.36 2.36
CA PHE A 167 2.59 17.06 2.52
C PHE A 167 3.96 17.03 1.84
N CYS A 168 4.08 17.47 0.58
CA CYS A 168 5.38 17.55 -0.10
C CYS A 168 6.35 18.50 0.59
N THR A 169 5.89 19.64 1.10
CA THR A 169 6.72 20.60 1.84
C THR A 169 7.25 19.98 3.13
N TRP A 170 6.39 19.30 3.89
CA TRP A 170 6.80 18.60 5.11
C TRP A 170 7.74 17.43 4.81
N LEU A 171 7.43 16.60 3.80
CA LEU A 171 8.30 15.50 3.35
C LEU A 171 9.68 16.03 2.95
N LEU A 172 9.71 17.11 2.17
CA LEU A 172 10.93 17.74 1.71
C LEU A 172 11.76 18.32 2.87
N ALA A 173 11.10 18.93 3.86
CA ALA A 173 11.77 19.41 5.07
C ALA A 173 12.43 18.26 5.85
N ASN A 174 11.74 17.11 5.97
CA ASN A 174 12.30 15.93 6.62
C ASN A 174 13.48 15.35 5.86
N LEU A 175 13.36 15.25 4.53
CA LEU A 175 14.43 14.75 3.68
C LEU A 175 15.65 15.68 3.70
N THR A 176 15.42 17.00 3.67
CA THR A 176 16.47 18.01 3.83
C THR A 176 17.21 17.81 5.15
N PHE A 177 16.49 17.65 6.25
CA PHE A 177 17.09 17.44 7.56
C PHE A 177 17.84 16.11 7.64
N GLN A 178 17.28 15.02 7.10
CA GLN A 178 17.94 13.71 7.07
C GLN A 178 19.26 13.76 6.29
N LEU A 179 19.28 14.43 5.14
CA LEU A 179 20.50 14.64 4.37
C LEU A 179 21.52 15.50 5.13
N TYR A 180 21.08 16.59 5.76
CA TYR A 180 21.93 17.45 6.59
C TYR A 180 22.56 16.66 7.75
N TYR A 181 21.74 15.90 8.47
CA TYR A 181 22.18 15.10 9.60
C TYR A 181 23.19 14.02 9.18
N ALA A 182 22.91 13.32 8.08
CA ALA A 182 23.80 12.29 7.55
C ALA A 182 25.17 12.88 7.15
N THR A 183 25.20 14.00 6.44
CA THR A 183 26.45 14.64 6.02
C THR A 183 27.31 15.07 7.20
N ILE A 184 26.71 15.72 8.20
CA ILE A 184 27.45 16.18 9.38
C ILE A 184 27.95 15.01 10.22
N SER A 185 27.14 13.96 10.38
CA SER A 185 27.57 12.77 11.14
C SER A 185 28.78 12.06 10.53
N VAL A 186 28.88 12.03 9.19
CA VAL A 186 30.01 11.41 8.50
C VAL A 186 31.25 12.30 8.56
N SER A 187 31.10 13.61 8.33
CA SER A 187 32.24 14.54 8.34
C SER A 187 32.93 14.67 9.69
N LEU A 188 32.19 14.52 10.80
CA LEU A 188 32.74 14.62 12.15
C LEU A 188 33.40 13.30 12.61
N ALA A 189 32.97 12.15 12.11
CA ALA A 189 33.56 10.84 12.42
C ALA A 189 35.01 10.70 11.91
N ASP A 190 35.36 11.37 10.81
CA ASP A 190 36.71 11.33 10.23
C ASP A 190 37.70 12.32 10.90
N SER A 191 37.21 13.32 11.63
CA SER A 191 38.05 14.30 12.31
C SER A 191 38.20 13.95 13.79
N GLY A 192 39.26 13.23 14.16
CA GLY A 192 39.62 12.87 15.55
C GLY A 192 40.05 14.05 16.45
N LEU A 193 39.49 15.24 16.24
CA LEU A 193 39.71 16.44 17.04
C LEU A 193 38.36 16.90 17.59
N PHE A 194 38.22 16.83 18.91
CA PHE A 194 37.21 17.44 19.79
C PHE A 194 35.99 16.59 20.24
N ASP A 195 36.13 15.96 21.41
CA ASP A 195 35.05 15.46 22.30
C ASP A 195 33.96 16.50 22.65
N SER A 196 34.15 17.78 22.31
CA SER A 196 33.19 18.88 22.60
C SER A 196 32.25 19.23 21.45
N LEU A 197 32.46 18.67 20.25
CA LEU A 197 31.61 18.90 19.08
C LEU A 197 30.63 17.74 18.80
N ASP A 198 30.76 16.62 19.51
CA ASP A 198 29.78 15.52 19.50
C ASP A 198 28.38 15.96 19.99
N ASP A 199 28.29 17.06 20.75
CA ASP A 199 27.02 17.65 21.18
C ASP A 199 26.27 18.41 20.05
N PHE A 200 26.96 18.81 18.98
CA PHE A 200 26.34 19.60 17.90
C PHE A 200 25.38 18.78 17.01
N PRO A 201 25.72 17.54 16.60
CA PRO A 201 24.76 16.64 15.95
C PRO A 201 23.55 16.33 16.84
N THR A 202 23.77 16.11 18.15
CA THR A 202 22.70 15.73 19.08
C THR A 202 21.74 16.87 19.38
N THR A 203 22.24 18.09 19.55
CA THR A 203 21.41 19.30 19.71
C THR A 203 20.57 19.59 18.47
N ALA A 204 21.13 19.43 17.26
CA ALA A 204 20.39 19.55 16.01
C ALA A 204 19.26 18.51 15.89
N LEU A 205 19.54 17.25 16.28
CA LEU A 205 18.54 16.18 16.35
C LEU A 205 17.40 16.53 17.32
N TYR A 206 17.73 17.01 18.52
CA TYR A 206 16.72 17.38 19.53
C TYR A 206 15.87 18.56 19.07
N GLY A 207 16.50 19.59 18.48
CA GLY A 207 15.82 20.71 17.87
C GLY A 207 14.84 20.27 16.78
N TYR A 208 15.27 19.37 15.89
CA TYR A 208 14.41 18.80 14.84
C TYR A 208 13.21 18.04 15.41
N LEU A 209 13.41 17.18 16.42
CA LEU A 209 12.32 16.44 17.05
C LEU A 209 11.31 17.38 17.72
N ILE A 210 11.77 18.47 18.36
CA ILE A 210 10.91 19.50 18.94
C ILE A 210 10.10 20.21 17.84
N VAL A 211 10.75 20.59 16.73
CA VAL A 211 10.07 21.20 15.58
C VAL A 211 9.00 20.27 15.02
N GLN A 212 9.26 18.96 14.95
CA GLN A 212 8.28 17.98 14.48
C GLN A 212 7.06 17.88 15.38
N VAL A 213 7.27 17.88 16.71
CA VAL A 213 6.18 17.94 17.69
C VAL A 213 5.38 19.22 17.53
N LEU A 214 6.05 20.37 17.36
CA LEU A 214 5.38 21.66 17.17
C LEU A 214 4.56 21.71 15.88
N CYS A 215 5.12 21.25 14.76
CA CYS A 215 4.43 21.11 13.47
C CYS A 215 3.21 20.20 13.59
N LEU A 216 3.34 19.07 14.29
CA LEU A 216 2.22 18.16 14.54
C LEU A 216 1.12 18.82 15.39
N VAL A 217 1.48 19.46 16.50
CA VAL A 217 0.52 20.13 17.40
C VAL A 217 -0.20 21.26 16.68
N THR A 218 0.53 22.11 15.94
CA THR A 218 -0.06 23.19 15.15
C THR A 218 -1.02 22.65 14.09
N ARG A 219 -0.62 21.60 13.35
CA ARG A 219 -1.49 20.95 12.37
C ARG A 219 -2.75 20.37 13.00
N GLU A 220 -2.64 19.72 14.15
CA GLU A 220 -3.77 19.07 14.84
C GLU A 220 -4.74 20.11 15.42
N VAL A 221 -4.22 21.18 16.03
CA VAL A 221 -5.05 22.29 16.53
C VAL A 221 -5.81 22.96 15.39
N LEU A 222 -5.13 23.23 14.26
CA LEU A 222 -5.76 23.83 13.09
C LEU A 222 -6.79 22.87 12.47
N ALA A 223 -6.52 21.56 12.42
CA ALA A 223 -7.47 20.55 11.93
C ALA A 223 -8.75 20.54 12.78
N LEU A 224 -8.61 20.49 14.10
CA LEU A 224 -9.73 20.45 15.03
C LEU A 224 -10.57 21.73 14.99
N ARG A 225 -9.93 22.89 14.79
CA ARG A 225 -10.64 24.17 14.57
C ARG A 225 -11.41 24.13 13.25
N ALA A 226 -10.75 23.72 12.17
CA ALA A 226 -11.34 23.63 10.84
C ALA A 226 -12.55 22.69 10.80
N ILE A 227 -12.49 21.54 11.47
CA ILE A 227 -13.63 20.60 11.58
C ILE A 227 -14.84 21.26 12.25
N LYS A 228 -14.62 22.14 13.25
CA LYS A 228 -15.70 22.84 13.96
C LYS A 228 -16.27 24.01 13.17
N THR A 229 -15.43 24.80 12.50
CA THR A 229 -15.85 26.05 11.86
C THR A 229 -16.21 25.88 10.39
N ASN A 230 -15.42 25.12 9.64
CA ASN A 230 -15.54 24.93 8.19
C ASN A 230 -15.19 23.47 7.80
N PRO A 231 -16.12 22.52 8.03
CA PRO A 231 -15.93 21.10 7.70
C PRO A 231 -15.45 20.80 6.26
N PRO A 232 -15.88 21.51 5.19
CA PRO A 232 -15.44 21.20 3.83
C PRO A 232 -14.04 21.76 3.48
N SER A 233 -13.35 22.38 4.44
CA SER A 233 -12.01 22.92 4.19
C SER A 233 -10.97 21.81 4.01
N TRP A 234 -9.94 22.09 3.21
CA TRP A 234 -8.81 21.17 3.01
C TRP A 234 -8.13 20.77 4.34
N LEU A 235 -8.16 21.67 5.31
CA LEU A 235 -7.48 21.55 6.60
C LEU A 235 -8.24 20.65 7.59
N ALA A 236 -9.57 20.49 7.40
CA ALA A 236 -10.40 19.62 8.23
C ALA A 236 -10.02 18.14 8.09
N SER A 237 -9.40 17.74 6.98
CA SER A 237 -8.94 16.36 6.80
C SER A 237 -7.76 16.03 7.72
N ARG A 238 -7.87 14.93 8.48
CA ARG A 238 -6.89 14.50 9.49
C ARG A 238 -5.89 13.44 9.01
N TRP A 239 -5.96 13.02 7.74
CA TRP A 239 -5.04 12.01 7.20
C TRP A 239 -3.57 12.47 7.33
N PHE A 240 -3.32 13.75 7.07
CA PHE A 240 -1.97 14.31 7.13
C PHE A 240 -1.42 14.32 8.57
N SER A 241 -2.24 14.65 9.57
CA SER A 241 -1.85 14.53 10.99
C SER A 241 -1.45 13.09 11.35
N ARG A 242 -2.21 12.08 10.88
CA ARG A 242 -1.90 10.67 11.15
C ARG A 242 -0.56 10.25 10.55
N VAL A 243 -0.22 10.74 9.37
CA VAL A 243 1.09 10.51 8.73
C VAL A 243 2.22 11.16 9.53
N MET A 244 2.03 12.40 10.00
CA MET A 244 3.03 13.08 10.84
C MET A 244 3.28 12.34 12.17
N VAL A 245 2.22 11.90 12.85
CA VAL A 245 2.33 11.07 14.08
C VAL A 245 3.05 9.76 13.79
N GLY A 246 2.66 9.08 12.71
CA GLY A 246 3.27 7.80 12.33
C GLY A 246 4.77 7.94 12.07
N PHE A 247 5.19 8.98 11.34
CA PHE A 247 6.59 9.27 11.07
C PHE A 247 7.36 9.67 12.33
N LEU A 248 6.81 10.54 13.18
CA LEU A 248 7.44 10.92 14.45
C LEU A 248 7.64 9.71 15.35
N LEU A 249 6.61 8.87 15.52
CA LEU A 249 6.71 7.65 16.32
C LEU A 249 7.70 6.65 15.72
N LEU A 250 7.72 6.49 14.39
CA LEU A 250 8.70 5.63 13.72
C LEU A 250 10.13 6.08 14.06
N MET A 251 10.45 7.36 13.85
CA MET A 251 11.78 7.91 14.14
C MET A 251 12.14 7.74 15.62
N LEU A 252 11.26 8.14 16.54
CA LEU A 252 11.50 8.01 17.98
C LEU A 252 11.70 6.54 18.39
N THR A 253 10.92 5.61 17.82
CA THR A 253 11.06 4.18 18.10
C THR A 253 12.39 3.63 17.63
N CYS A 254 12.87 4.03 16.43
CA CYS A 254 14.17 3.61 15.92
C CYS A 254 15.32 4.10 16.83
N PHE A 255 15.29 5.35 17.27
CA PHE A 255 16.28 5.88 18.21
C PHE A 255 16.20 5.21 19.59
N VAL A 256 15.00 4.99 20.12
CA VAL A 256 14.81 4.27 21.40
C VAL A 256 15.28 2.82 21.29
N ALA A 257 15.00 2.14 20.19
CA ALA A 257 15.50 0.80 19.93
C ALA A 257 17.03 0.77 19.93
N GLY A 258 17.69 1.70 19.23
CA GLY A 258 19.15 1.82 19.24
C GLY A 258 19.73 2.12 20.63
N ASN A 259 19.07 3.00 21.40
CA ASN A 259 19.46 3.30 22.79
C ASN A 259 19.37 2.07 23.70
N ILE A 260 18.39 1.19 23.48
CA ILE A 260 18.17 -0.03 24.26
C ILE A 260 19.15 -1.13 23.84
N SER A 261 19.31 -1.36 22.54
CA SER A 261 20.10 -2.50 22.05
C SER A 261 21.61 -2.27 22.10
N GLY A 262 22.06 -1.03 22.25
CA GLY A 262 23.49 -0.69 22.16
C GLY A 262 24.09 -0.92 20.76
N TRP A 263 23.26 -1.25 19.75
CA TRP A 263 23.71 -1.51 18.38
C TRP A 263 24.15 -0.25 17.64
N GLY A 264 23.78 0.93 18.16
CA GLY A 264 24.37 2.18 17.70
C GLY A 264 25.74 2.34 18.32
N TYR A 265 26.80 2.41 17.50
CA TYR A 265 28.16 2.78 17.91
C TYR A 265 28.28 4.22 18.49
N GLY A 266 27.18 4.83 18.96
CA GLY A 266 27.10 6.24 19.34
C GLY A 266 26.57 6.49 20.77
N THR A 267 26.64 7.75 21.19
CA THR A 267 26.20 8.26 22.49
C THR A 267 24.72 7.96 22.77
N HIS A 268 24.39 7.48 23.97
CA HIS A 268 23.00 7.31 24.41
C HIS A 268 22.24 8.65 24.37
N HIS A 269 21.01 8.66 23.85
CA HIS A 269 20.16 9.86 23.78
C HIS A 269 18.97 9.80 24.76
N PRO A 270 19.16 10.08 26.06
CA PRO A 270 18.10 9.95 27.07
C PRO A 270 16.93 10.92 26.82
N PHE A 271 17.20 12.09 26.25
CA PHE A 271 16.16 13.05 25.87
C PHE A 271 15.16 12.46 24.86
N VAL A 272 15.64 11.69 23.88
CA VAL A 272 14.77 11.07 22.85
C VAL A 272 13.86 10.02 23.47
N THR A 273 14.38 9.23 24.41
CA THR A 273 13.60 8.26 25.18
C THR A 273 12.55 8.94 26.06
N ALA A 274 12.91 10.03 26.75
CA ALA A 274 11.99 10.82 27.55
C ALA A 274 10.89 11.47 26.68
N LEU A 275 11.26 11.99 25.51
CA LEU A 275 10.33 12.56 24.54
C LEU A 275 9.38 11.49 24.00
N TRP A 276 9.89 10.31 23.67
CA TRP A 276 9.07 9.17 23.22
C TRP A 276 8.03 8.76 24.27
N LEU A 277 8.43 8.60 25.53
CA LEU A 277 7.51 8.32 26.64
C LEU A 277 6.47 9.45 26.78
N THR A 278 6.89 10.71 26.69
CA THR A 278 6.00 11.86 26.79
C THR A 278 4.97 11.88 25.67
N VAL A 279 5.39 11.63 24.42
CA VAL A 279 4.50 11.57 23.25
C VAL A 279 3.50 10.42 23.40
N LEU A 280 3.93 9.25 23.88
CA LEU A 280 3.03 8.13 24.13
C LEU A 280 2.01 8.43 25.24
N LEU A 281 2.43 9.01 26.37
CA LEU A 281 1.55 9.32 27.50
C LEU A 281 0.56 10.46 27.18
N VAL A 282 1.05 11.56 26.62
CA VAL A 282 0.22 12.71 26.23
C VAL A 282 -0.71 12.31 25.09
N GLY A 283 -0.19 11.61 24.08
CA GLY A 283 -0.98 11.08 22.97
C GLY A 283 -2.05 10.10 23.45
N TYR A 284 -1.71 9.19 24.36
CA TYR A 284 -2.67 8.30 24.99
C TYR A 284 -3.78 9.08 25.70
N PHE A 285 -3.45 10.01 26.59
CA PHE A 285 -4.47 10.77 27.33
C PHE A 285 -5.36 11.60 26.39
N PHE A 286 -4.75 12.30 25.44
CA PHE A 286 -5.46 13.17 24.50
C PHE A 286 -6.39 12.38 23.57
N TYR A 287 -5.87 11.33 22.91
CA TYR A 287 -6.66 10.54 21.96
C TYR A 287 -7.55 9.49 22.62
N ARG A 288 -7.38 9.19 23.91
CA ARG A 288 -8.28 8.29 24.64
C ARG A 288 -9.47 9.01 25.26
N TYR A 289 -9.26 10.20 25.81
CA TYR A 289 -10.26 10.89 26.63
C TYR A 289 -10.81 12.18 26.01
N ARG A 290 -10.00 12.94 25.25
CA ARG A 290 -10.44 14.24 24.69
C ARG A 290 -11.02 14.11 23.29
N HIS A 291 -10.28 13.45 22.39
CA HIS A 291 -10.64 13.27 20.99
C HIS A 291 -10.41 11.82 20.58
N PRO A 292 -11.40 10.92 20.78
CA PRO A 292 -11.24 9.49 20.49
C PRO A 292 -10.80 9.26 19.05
N ASP A 293 -9.55 8.84 18.86
CA ASP A 293 -8.99 8.44 17.57
C ASP A 293 -8.24 7.12 17.72
N LEU A 294 -8.87 6.05 17.24
CA LEU A 294 -8.32 4.71 17.33
C LEU A 294 -7.05 4.55 16.47
N CYS A 295 -6.91 5.29 15.37
CA CYS A 295 -5.72 5.20 14.51
C CYS A 295 -4.47 5.68 15.27
N MET A 296 -4.58 6.79 15.98
CA MET A 296 -3.47 7.33 16.78
C MET A 296 -3.07 6.39 17.92
N LEU A 297 -4.05 5.78 18.60
CA LEU A 297 -3.78 4.77 19.64
C LEU A 297 -3.11 3.50 19.09
N THR A 298 -3.49 3.07 17.87
CA THR A 298 -2.84 1.92 17.22
C THR A 298 -1.39 2.22 16.83
N LEU A 299 -1.08 3.44 16.39
CA LEU A 299 0.30 3.85 16.09
C LEU A 299 1.15 3.88 17.37
N GLY A 300 0.62 4.42 18.47
CA GLY A 300 1.32 4.44 19.76
C GLY A 300 1.59 3.04 20.32
N THR A 301 0.61 2.13 20.22
CA THR A 301 0.80 0.74 20.67
C THR A 301 1.70 -0.07 19.75
N ALA A 302 1.71 0.19 18.44
CA ALA A 302 2.68 -0.42 17.53
C ALA A 302 4.12 0.03 17.83
N SER A 303 4.30 1.31 18.16
CA SER A 303 5.59 1.87 18.60
C SER A 303 6.07 1.24 19.91
N ALA A 304 5.18 1.14 20.92
CA ALA A 304 5.49 0.45 22.17
C ALA A 304 5.79 -1.04 21.96
N ALA A 305 5.04 -1.72 21.07
CA ALA A 305 5.27 -3.12 20.74
C ALA A 305 6.69 -3.35 20.19
N ALA A 306 7.11 -2.52 19.22
CA ALA A 306 8.45 -2.62 18.63
C ALA A 306 9.57 -2.33 19.64
N ALA A 307 9.46 -1.25 20.43
CA ALA A 307 10.45 -0.95 21.47
C ALA A 307 10.54 -2.06 22.54
N GLY A 308 9.40 -2.64 22.94
CA GLY A 308 9.38 -3.75 23.88
C GLY A 308 9.99 -5.04 23.33
N CYS A 309 9.85 -5.34 22.03
CA CYS A 309 10.56 -6.45 21.40
C CYS A 309 12.08 -6.31 21.51
N VAL A 310 12.60 -5.10 21.27
CA VAL A 310 14.04 -4.81 21.39
C VAL A 310 14.50 -4.89 22.84
N LEU A 311 13.69 -4.42 23.79
CA LEU A 311 13.99 -4.56 25.21
C LEU A 311 14.06 -6.03 25.64
N ILE A 312 13.10 -6.85 25.21
CA ILE A 312 13.11 -8.29 25.48
C ILE A 312 14.35 -8.94 24.85
N MET A 313 14.72 -8.56 23.62
CA MET A 313 15.96 -9.01 23.00
C MET A 313 17.19 -8.68 23.85
N GLN A 314 17.29 -7.44 24.34
CA GLN A 314 18.43 -7.01 25.14
C GLN A 314 18.54 -7.74 26.48
N MET A 315 17.42 -8.13 27.09
CA MET A 315 17.44 -8.91 28.34
C MET A 315 18.13 -10.28 28.21
N PHE A 316 18.21 -10.82 26.99
CA PHE A 316 18.82 -12.12 26.68
C PHE A 316 20.08 -11.99 25.82
N ASP A 317 20.63 -10.79 25.65
CA ASP A 317 21.77 -10.53 24.76
C ASP A 317 23.02 -11.35 25.13
N SER A 318 23.18 -11.69 26.42
CA SER A 318 24.28 -12.54 26.92
C SER A 318 23.92 -14.02 27.08
N ALA A 319 22.66 -14.39 26.82
CA ALA A 319 22.10 -15.72 27.05
C ALA A 319 21.74 -16.38 25.70
N TYR A 320 22.76 -16.84 24.98
CA TYR A 320 22.61 -17.62 23.74
C TYR A 320 22.41 -19.12 23.98
N ASP A 321 22.19 -19.52 25.24
CA ASP A 321 21.81 -20.89 25.55
C ASP A 321 20.41 -21.18 24.99
N ILE A 322 20.15 -22.46 24.75
CA ILE A 322 18.85 -22.93 24.24
C ILE A 322 17.70 -22.42 25.13
N GLY A 323 17.88 -22.44 26.45
CA GLY A 323 16.88 -21.96 27.40
C GLY A 323 16.59 -20.46 27.22
N GLY A 324 17.65 -19.64 27.11
CA GLY A 324 17.56 -18.21 26.82
C GLY A 324 16.84 -17.90 25.52
N LEU A 325 17.21 -18.56 24.41
CA LEU A 325 16.57 -18.37 23.10
C LEU A 325 15.09 -18.79 23.09
N PHE A 326 14.74 -19.86 23.81
CA PHE A 326 13.35 -20.28 23.95
C PHE A 326 12.53 -19.25 24.74
N MET A 327 13.06 -18.78 25.87
CA MET A 327 12.42 -17.76 26.71
C MET A 327 12.25 -16.43 25.97
N LEU A 328 13.26 -16.02 25.19
CA LEU A 328 13.21 -14.86 24.31
C LEU A 328 12.01 -14.93 23.36
N GLY A 329 11.86 -16.04 22.64
CA GLY A 329 10.74 -16.23 21.70
C GLY A 329 9.38 -16.23 22.41
N CYS A 330 9.25 -16.92 23.54
CA CYS A 330 8.02 -16.96 24.33
C CYS A 330 7.60 -15.58 24.87
N LEU A 331 8.54 -14.83 25.47
CA LEU A 331 8.28 -13.49 26.00
C LEU A 331 7.89 -12.52 24.88
N MET A 332 8.59 -12.58 23.75
CA MET A 332 8.29 -11.71 22.61
C MET A 332 6.91 -12.02 22.01
N ALA A 333 6.51 -13.30 21.92
CA ALA A 333 5.17 -13.70 21.50
C ALA A 333 4.09 -13.21 22.48
N LEU A 334 4.30 -13.34 23.79
CA LEU A 334 3.38 -12.85 24.82
C LEU A 334 3.22 -11.32 24.78
N TRP A 335 4.31 -10.59 24.60
CA TRP A 335 4.31 -9.14 24.49
C TRP A 335 3.49 -8.65 23.29
N LEU A 336 3.72 -9.22 22.11
CA LEU A 336 2.98 -8.87 20.89
C LEU A 336 1.49 -9.24 21.01
N ALA A 337 1.17 -10.40 21.61
CA ALA A 337 -0.20 -10.80 21.88
C ALA A 337 -0.90 -9.85 22.87
N GLY A 338 -0.20 -9.40 23.91
CA GLY A 338 -0.68 -8.41 24.87
C GLY A 338 -0.99 -7.07 24.20
N CYS A 339 -0.07 -6.55 23.38
CA CYS A 339 -0.28 -5.32 22.62
C CYS A 339 -1.51 -5.42 21.69
N GLY A 340 -1.65 -6.53 20.97
CA GLY A 340 -2.82 -6.79 20.13
C GLY A 340 -4.12 -6.84 20.94
N ALA A 341 -4.12 -7.47 22.12
CA ALA A 341 -5.27 -7.52 23.01
C ALA A 341 -5.70 -6.13 23.52
N VAL A 342 -4.73 -5.28 23.87
CA VAL A 342 -4.98 -3.88 24.29
C VAL A 342 -5.63 -3.08 23.17
N MET A 343 -5.13 -3.16 21.94
CA MET A 343 -5.73 -2.47 20.79
C MET A 343 -7.18 -2.90 20.56
N LEU A 344 -7.47 -4.19 20.68
CA LEU A 344 -8.81 -4.75 20.53
C LEU A 344 -9.74 -4.35 21.68
N HIS A 345 -9.22 -4.28 22.90
CA HIS A 345 -9.94 -3.79 24.07
C HIS A 345 -10.36 -2.32 23.87
N TRP A 346 -9.45 -1.45 23.43
CA TRP A 346 -9.77 -0.04 23.18
C TRP A 346 -10.76 0.16 22.05
N ARG A 347 -10.65 -0.63 20.98
CA ARG A 347 -11.67 -0.61 19.92
C ARG A 347 -13.05 -0.91 20.50
N ARG A 348 -13.20 -1.97 21.29
CA ARG A 348 -14.50 -2.33 21.91
C ARG A 348 -15.02 -1.23 22.83
N LYS A 349 -14.15 -0.66 23.66
CA LYS A 349 -14.52 0.36 24.66
C LYS A 349 -14.81 1.74 24.05
N LEU A 350 -14.23 2.07 22.89
CA LEU A 350 -14.46 3.34 22.21
C LEU A 350 -15.63 3.26 21.21
N TYR A 351 -15.88 2.07 20.63
CA TYR A 351 -16.87 1.85 19.59
C TYR A 351 -17.64 0.56 19.85
N GLU A 352 -18.57 0.60 20.81
CA GLU A 352 -19.33 -0.58 21.23
C GLU A 352 -20.30 -1.10 20.16
N ARG A 353 -20.99 -0.20 19.42
CA ARG A 353 -22.00 -0.57 18.40
C ARG A 353 -21.92 0.22 17.09
N GLN A 354 -21.05 1.22 17.00
CA GLN A 354 -20.95 2.07 15.81
C GLN A 354 -19.73 1.70 14.96
N PRO A 355 -19.86 1.66 13.62
CA PRO A 355 -18.71 1.55 12.74
C PRO A 355 -17.74 2.71 12.94
N VAL A 356 -16.47 2.38 13.14
CA VAL A 356 -15.37 3.34 13.27
C VAL A 356 -15.30 4.21 12.01
N GLU A 357 -15.25 5.53 12.17
CA GLU A 357 -15.14 6.53 11.08
C GLU A 357 -16.35 6.72 10.15
N VAL A 358 -17.50 6.13 10.44
CA VAL A 358 -18.73 6.33 9.62
C VAL A 358 -19.75 7.15 10.40
N SER A 359 -20.28 8.21 9.79
CA SER A 359 -21.31 9.02 10.45
C SER A 359 -22.64 8.24 10.50
N SER A 360 -23.18 8.08 11.70
CA SER A 360 -24.45 7.36 11.91
C SER A 360 -25.63 8.08 11.23
N SER A 361 -25.55 9.41 11.14
CA SER A 361 -26.55 10.25 10.48
C SER A 361 -26.61 10.04 8.97
N GLU A 362 -25.47 9.94 8.28
CA GLU A 362 -25.47 9.69 6.83
C GLU A 362 -25.94 8.27 6.52
N VAL A 363 -25.54 7.28 7.33
CA VAL A 363 -26.02 5.90 7.18
C VAL A 363 -27.53 5.82 7.36
N ALA A 364 -28.09 6.51 8.36
CA ALA A 364 -29.53 6.56 8.58
C ALA A 364 -30.26 7.20 7.40
N LEU A 365 -29.76 8.33 6.89
CA LEU A 365 -30.32 9.04 5.75
C LEU A 365 -30.27 8.20 4.47
N LEU A 366 -29.16 7.54 4.18
CA LEU A 366 -29.01 6.66 3.00
C LEU A 366 -29.90 5.42 3.10
N THR A 367 -29.99 4.82 4.28
CA THR A 367 -30.90 3.67 4.51
C THR A 367 -32.35 4.07 4.27
N GLU A 368 -32.75 5.26 4.72
CA GLU A 368 -34.09 5.80 4.51
C GLU A 368 -34.38 6.06 3.02
N GLN A 369 -33.43 6.64 2.29
CA GLN A 369 -33.55 6.84 0.84
C GLN A 369 -33.69 5.51 0.08
N LEU A 370 -32.90 4.50 0.44
CA LEU A 370 -32.98 3.17 -0.16
C LEU A 370 -34.33 2.49 0.10
N ARG A 371 -34.91 2.71 1.29
CA ARG A 371 -36.25 2.24 1.64
C ARG A 371 -37.32 2.93 0.79
N GLN A 372 -37.26 4.26 0.67
CA GLN A 372 -38.23 5.03 -0.12
C GLN A 372 -38.24 4.64 -1.60
N HIS A 373 -37.09 4.24 -2.15
CA HIS A 373 -36.97 3.73 -3.51
C HIS A 373 -37.31 2.23 -3.67
N GLY A 374 -37.76 1.55 -2.62
CA GLY A 374 -38.14 0.13 -2.66
C GLY A 374 -36.96 -0.81 -2.91
N LEU A 375 -35.72 -0.37 -2.64
CA LEU A 375 -34.51 -1.18 -2.82
C LEU A 375 -34.18 -2.03 -1.59
N LEU A 376 -34.66 -1.62 -0.40
CA LEU A 376 -34.53 -2.36 0.86
C LEU A 376 -35.87 -2.46 1.60
N ASN A 377 -36.16 -3.64 2.13
CA ASN A 377 -37.33 -3.90 2.98
C ASN A 377 -37.03 -3.67 4.46
N LEU A 378 -38.06 -3.45 5.27
CA LEU A 378 -37.92 -3.28 6.74
C LEU A 378 -37.20 -4.46 7.40
N SER A 379 -37.50 -5.70 7.00
CA SER A 379 -36.82 -6.90 7.52
C SER A 379 -35.33 -6.94 7.18
N GLN A 380 -34.95 -6.48 5.98
CA GLN A 380 -33.55 -6.40 5.56
C GLN A 380 -32.79 -5.30 6.29
N ILE A 381 -33.46 -4.18 6.60
CA ILE A 381 -32.88 -3.09 7.40
C ILE A 381 -32.67 -3.56 8.85
N GLU A 382 -33.62 -4.27 9.43
CA GLU A 382 -33.48 -4.90 10.74
C GLU A 382 -32.34 -5.92 10.75
N GLU A 383 -32.19 -6.75 9.71
CA GLU A 383 -31.07 -7.69 9.56
C GLU A 383 -29.71 -6.97 9.49
N ILE A 384 -29.62 -5.83 8.78
CA ILE A 384 -28.42 -4.99 8.74
C ILE A 384 -28.10 -4.40 10.11
N GLN A 385 -29.11 -3.93 10.85
CA GLN A 385 -28.95 -3.32 12.18
C GLN A 385 -28.65 -4.33 13.28
N GLN A 386 -29.16 -5.56 13.15
CA GLN A 386 -28.88 -6.68 14.05
C GLN A 386 -27.50 -7.30 13.80
N TYR A 387 -26.90 -7.06 12.63
CA TYR A 387 -25.58 -7.57 12.31
C TYR A 387 -24.52 -6.99 13.24
N ASP A 388 -23.78 -7.84 13.95
CA ASP A 388 -22.80 -7.40 14.95
C ASP A 388 -21.63 -6.62 14.31
N HIS A 389 -21.75 -5.29 14.34
CA HIS A 389 -20.72 -4.36 13.86
C HIS A 389 -19.43 -4.41 14.69
N SER A 390 -19.45 -5.09 15.85
CA SER A 390 -18.26 -5.38 16.66
C SER A 390 -17.27 -6.30 15.94
N SER A 391 -17.57 -6.82 14.74
CA SER A 391 -16.59 -7.56 13.94
C SER A 391 -15.82 -6.72 12.91
N HIS A 392 -16.33 -5.54 12.51
CA HIS A 392 -15.69 -4.71 11.47
C HIS A 392 -14.53 -3.89 12.02
N ARG A 393 -13.31 -4.25 11.61
CA ARG A 393 -12.06 -3.59 12.03
C ARG A 393 -11.66 -2.53 11.01
N PRO A 394 -11.16 -1.35 11.43
CA PRO A 394 -10.58 -0.40 10.50
C PRO A 394 -9.30 -0.95 9.85
N TRP A 395 -8.92 -0.39 8.70
CA TRP A 395 -7.83 -0.93 7.87
C TRP A 395 -6.48 -0.90 8.58
N TYR A 396 -6.18 0.16 9.35
CA TYR A 396 -4.91 0.31 10.06
C TYR A 396 -4.78 -0.73 11.17
N LEU A 397 -5.86 -1.01 11.91
CA LEU A 397 -5.87 -2.05 12.95
C LEU A 397 -5.68 -3.44 12.35
N ARG A 398 -6.30 -3.71 11.19
CA ARG A 398 -6.04 -4.95 10.45
C ARG A 398 -4.58 -5.06 10.05
N LEU A 399 -4.01 -4.00 9.46
CA LEU A 399 -2.62 -3.98 9.02
C LEU A 399 -1.65 -4.26 10.17
N THR A 400 -1.78 -3.54 11.29
CA THR A 400 -0.91 -3.73 12.46
C THR A 400 -1.02 -5.13 13.04
N LEU A 401 -2.24 -5.66 13.17
CA LEU A 401 -2.45 -7.03 13.67
C LEU A 401 -1.94 -8.09 12.67
N SER A 402 -2.01 -7.83 11.36
CA SER A 402 -1.44 -8.70 10.33
C SER A 402 0.09 -8.72 10.40
N ILE A 403 0.74 -7.56 10.53
CA ILE A 403 2.20 -7.46 10.70
C ILE A 403 2.61 -8.17 11.99
N GLY A 404 1.91 -7.92 13.11
CA GLY A 404 2.16 -8.62 14.37
C GLY A 404 1.96 -10.14 14.27
N GLY A 405 1.00 -10.59 13.46
CA GLY A 405 0.80 -12.01 13.16
C GLY A 405 1.95 -12.64 12.36
N TRP A 406 2.54 -11.90 11.42
CA TRP A 406 3.75 -12.33 10.69
C TRP A 406 4.96 -12.45 11.61
N VAL A 407 5.19 -11.45 12.46
CA VAL A 407 6.27 -11.49 13.45
C VAL A 407 6.06 -12.66 14.42
N ALA A 408 4.83 -12.89 14.88
CA ALA A 408 4.50 -14.04 15.71
C ALA A 408 4.75 -15.37 14.98
N ALA A 409 4.41 -15.47 13.70
CA ALA A 409 4.68 -16.67 12.89
C ALA A 409 6.19 -16.94 12.76
N MET A 410 7.01 -15.91 12.55
CA MET A 410 8.47 -16.03 12.53
C MET A 410 9.02 -16.48 13.87
N ILE A 411 8.51 -15.94 14.98
CA ILE A 411 8.88 -16.38 16.33
C ILE A 411 8.52 -17.85 16.56
N ILE A 412 7.33 -18.28 16.14
CA ILE A 412 6.91 -19.69 16.25
C ILE A 412 7.82 -20.59 15.40
N LEU A 413 8.16 -20.17 14.18
CA LEU A 413 9.06 -20.92 13.31
C LEU A 413 10.47 -21.01 13.90
N PHE A 414 10.98 -19.91 14.49
CA PHE A 414 12.23 -19.90 15.23
C PHE A 414 12.21 -20.86 16.42
N LEU A 415 11.15 -20.85 17.23
CA LEU A 415 10.97 -21.77 18.34
C LEU A 415 10.88 -23.23 17.86
N LEU A 416 10.23 -23.49 16.73
CA LEU A 416 10.17 -24.83 16.13
C LEU A 416 11.56 -25.31 15.71
N ILE A 417 12.36 -24.46 15.05
CA ILE A 417 13.75 -24.75 14.70
C ILE A 417 14.56 -25.09 15.95
N LEU A 418 14.39 -24.30 17.02
CA LEU A 418 15.09 -24.54 18.29
C LEU A 418 14.69 -25.89 18.92
N VAL A 419 13.41 -26.26 18.88
CA VAL A 419 12.94 -27.56 19.37
C VAL A 419 13.53 -28.71 18.54
N LEU A 420 13.58 -28.58 17.21
CA LEU A 420 14.19 -29.58 16.33
C LEU A 420 15.69 -29.71 16.57
N TYR A 421 16.38 -28.60 16.86
CA TYR A 421 17.79 -28.59 17.24
C TYR A 421 18.01 -29.37 18.56
N VAL A 422 17.22 -29.09 19.59
CA VAL A 422 17.32 -29.76 20.90
C VAL A 422 17.01 -31.26 20.81
N ALA A 423 16.09 -31.64 19.94
CA ALA A 423 15.73 -33.03 19.71
C ALA A 423 16.78 -33.81 18.89
N ASP A 424 17.90 -33.18 18.51
CA ASP A 424 18.95 -33.72 17.64
C ASP A 424 18.44 -34.11 16.23
N LEU A 425 17.27 -33.58 15.84
CA LEU A 425 16.60 -33.87 14.57
C LEU A 425 17.05 -32.93 13.44
N LEU A 426 17.89 -31.93 13.76
CA LEU A 426 18.38 -30.92 12.82
C LEU A 426 19.70 -31.32 12.16
N ASN A 427 20.45 -32.24 12.79
CA ASN A 427 21.73 -32.74 12.28
C ASN A 427 21.55 -33.75 11.12
N ASP A 428 20.46 -34.52 11.13
CA ASP A 428 19.98 -35.33 10.00
C ASP A 428 18.49 -35.01 9.74
N PRO A 429 18.19 -33.92 9.00
CA PRO A 429 16.83 -33.44 8.81
C PRO A 429 16.03 -34.36 7.88
N ASN A 430 15.43 -35.41 8.44
CA ASN A 430 14.50 -36.26 7.72
C ASN A 430 13.20 -35.49 7.45
N ALA A 431 12.71 -35.48 6.20
CA ALA A 431 11.47 -34.79 5.84
C ALA A 431 10.27 -35.10 6.77
N ALA A 432 10.19 -36.34 7.28
CA ALA A 432 9.15 -36.75 8.22
C ALA A 432 9.16 -35.95 9.54
N THR A 433 10.32 -35.53 10.02
CA THR A 433 10.51 -34.84 11.31
C THR A 433 10.02 -33.40 11.26
N VAL A 434 9.92 -32.81 10.06
CA VAL A 434 9.34 -31.46 9.84
C VAL A 434 7.88 -31.54 9.42
N ILE A 435 7.50 -32.49 8.55
CA ILE A 435 6.14 -32.61 8.03
C ILE A 435 5.15 -32.97 9.14
N ILE A 436 5.46 -33.94 10.01
CA ILE A 436 4.53 -34.42 11.03
C ILE A 436 4.19 -33.31 12.05
N PRO A 437 5.15 -32.60 12.66
CA PRO A 437 4.83 -31.47 13.54
C PRO A 437 4.09 -30.35 12.82
N SER A 438 4.42 -30.08 11.55
CA SER A 438 3.75 -29.04 10.77
C SER A 438 2.29 -29.38 10.48
N LEU A 439 1.96 -30.66 10.23
CA LEU A 439 0.57 -31.13 10.10
C LEU A 439 -0.21 -31.02 11.42
N LEU A 440 0.43 -31.34 12.56
CA LEU A 440 -0.17 -31.15 13.88
C LEU A 440 -0.46 -29.68 14.16
N LEU A 441 0.51 -28.79 13.89
CA LEU A 441 0.33 -27.34 14.00
C LEU A 441 -0.80 -26.85 13.07
N ALA A 442 -0.87 -27.36 11.84
CA ALA A 442 -1.96 -27.03 10.91
C ALA A 442 -3.33 -27.47 11.46
N ALA A 443 -3.45 -28.67 12.04
CA ALA A 443 -4.70 -29.14 12.62
C ALA A 443 -5.18 -28.24 13.78
N VAL A 444 -4.26 -27.87 14.69
CA VAL A 444 -4.55 -26.95 15.80
C VAL A 444 -4.90 -25.56 15.27
N ALA A 445 -4.15 -25.05 14.29
CA ALA A 445 -4.41 -23.76 13.65
C ALA A 445 -5.81 -23.71 13.02
N GLY A 446 -6.20 -24.77 12.31
CA GLY A 446 -7.52 -24.91 11.71
C GLY A 446 -8.65 -24.91 12.75
N GLY A 447 -8.41 -25.52 13.92
CA GLY A 447 -9.32 -25.45 15.06
C GLY A 447 -9.43 -24.02 15.62
N LEU A 448 -8.30 -23.37 15.89
CA LEU A 448 -8.24 -22.01 16.44
C LEU A 448 -8.87 -20.96 15.52
N LEU A 449 -8.68 -21.09 14.20
CA LEU A 449 -9.26 -20.19 13.20
C LEU A 449 -10.79 -20.29 13.12
N ARG A 450 -11.38 -21.43 13.52
CA ARG A 450 -12.84 -21.63 13.60
C ARG A 450 -13.44 -21.11 14.89
N MET A 451 -12.64 -20.90 15.94
CA MET A 451 -13.14 -20.41 17.22
C MET A 451 -13.53 -18.93 17.15
N GLN A 452 -14.64 -18.58 17.80
CA GLN A 452 -15.02 -17.19 18.00
C GLN A 452 -14.09 -16.55 19.04
N GLY A 453 -13.36 -15.51 18.63
CA GLY A 453 -12.47 -14.76 19.52
C GLY A 453 -11.27 -14.21 18.78
N VAL A 454 -11.08 -12.89 18.84
CA VAL A 454 -10.06 -12.21 18.04
C VAL A 454 -8.65 -12.67 18.40
N SER A 455 -8.33 -12.83 19.69
CA SER A 455 -7.02 -13.30 20.12
C SER A 455 -6.71 -14.73 19.65
N LYS A 456 -7.69 -15.63 19.75
CA LYS A 456 -7.57 -17.03 19.28
C LYS A 456 -7.35 -17.09 17.77
N HIS A 457 -8.05 -16.24 17.04
CA HIS A 457 -7.93 -16.11 15.60
C HIS A 457 -6.53 -15.63 15.16
N HIS A 458 -5.93 -14.65 15.86
CA HIS A 458 -4.57 -14.19 15.55
C HIS A 458 -3.51 -15.25 15.84
N ILE A 459 -3.65 -15.98 16.94
CA ILE A 459 -2.77 -17.12 17.26
C ILE A 459 -2.91 -18.21 16.18
N GLY A 460 -4.15 -18.57 15.83
CA GLY A 460 -4.44 -19.54 14.77
C GLY A 460 -3.86 -19.13 13.42
N LEU A 461 -3.90 -17.84 13.07
CA LEU A 461 -3.31 -17.33 11.82
C LEU A 461 -1.79 -17.49 11.82
N ALA A 462 -1.10 -17.12 12.91
CA ALA A 462 0.35 -17.25 13.01
C ALA A 462 0.79 -18.72 12.93
N TRP A 463 0.06 -19.62 13.60
CA TRP A 463 0.29 -21.06 13.55
C TRP A 463 0.05 -21.64 12.15
N ALA A 464 -0.99 -21.18 11.45
CA ALA A 464 -1.27 -21.60 10.08
C ALA A 464 -0.14 -21.20 9.12
N ILE A 465 0.40 -19.98 9.25
CA ILE A 465 1.54 -19.52 8.45
C ILE A 465 2.77 -20.38 8.75
N ALA A 466 3.13 -20.53 10.02
CA ALA A 466 4.29 -21.33 10.44
C ALA A 466 4.18 -22.79 9.97
N ALA A 467 3.00 -23.41 10.14
CA ALA A 467 2.73 -24.76 9.65
C ALA A 467 2.88 -24.88 8.13
N THR A 468 2.45 -23.88 7.39
CA THR A 468 2.56 -23.88 5.91
C THR A 468 4.00 -23.76 5.47
N CYS A 469 4.78 -22.87 6.07
CA CYS A 469 6.22 -22.75 5.82
C CYS A 469 6.94 -24.07 6.15
N GLY A 470 6.63 -24.67 7.31
CA GLY A 470 7.17 -25.96 7.72
C GLY A 470 6.82 -27.09 6.75
N LEU A 471 5.58 -27.15 6.25
CA LEU A 471 5.19 -28.11 5.21
C LEU A 471 5.94 -27.87 3.90
N CYS A 472 6.02 -26.63 3.42
CA CYS A 472 6.77 -26.32 2.20
C CYS A 472 8.23 -26.74 2.31
N PHE A 473 8.89 -26.46 3.44
CA PHE A 473 10.26 -26.87 3.70
C PHE A 473 10.40 -28.39 3.85
N GLY A 474 9.49 -29.04 4.56
CA GLY A 474 9.48 -30.50 4.73
C GLY A 474 9.34 -31.25 3.39
N PHE A 475 8.46 -30.78 2.49
CA PHE A 475 8.36 -31.34 1.14
C PHE A 475 9.59 -31.04 0.28
N TYR A 476 10.23 -29.88 0.46
CA TYR A 476 11.48 -29.56 -0.22
C TYR A 476 12.62 -30.52 0.16
N LEU A 477 12.72 -30.90 1.44
CA LEU A 477 13.72 -31.85 1.93
C LEU A 477 13.61 -33.26 1.31
N LEU A 478 12.43 -33.68 0.84
CA LEU A 478 12.25 -35.01 0.22
C LEU A 478 13.04 -35.22 -1.07
N PHE A 479 13.43 -34.14 -1.74
CA PHE A 479 14.02 -34.20 -3.08
C PHE A 479 15.52 -33.89 -3.09
N GLU A 480 16.08 -33.40 -1.97
CA GLU A 480 17.48 -32.97 -1.82
C GLU A 480 18.06 -32.34 -3.10
N PRO A 481 17.42 -31.28 -3.64
CA PRO A 481 17.80 -30.76 -4.94
C PRO A 481 19.20 -30.14 -4.89
N GLY A 482 19.96 -30.33 -5.96
CA GLY A 482 21.19 -29.56 -6.17
C GLY A 482 20.93 -28.06 -6.16
N TRP A 483 21.96 -27.27 -5.86
CA TRP A 483 21.88 -25.81 -5.66
C TRP A 483 21.14 -25.08 -6.79
N GLU A 484 21.32 -25.51 -8.05
CA GLU A 484 20.68 -24.89 -9.22
C GLU A 484 19.17 -25.16 -9.31
N MET A 485 18.69 -26.31 -8.82
CA MET A 485 17.27 -26.68 -8.89
C MET A 485 16.49 -26.32 -7.60
N SER A 486 17.18 -25.79 -6.59
CA SER A 486 16.63 -25.48 -5.26
C SER A 486 15.36 -24.61 -5.32
N VAL A 487 15.42 -23.48 -6.03
CA VAL A 487 14.28 -22.54 -6.16
C VAL A 487 13.12 -23.17 -6.94
N LEU A 488 13.42 -23.92 -8.00
CA LEU A 488 12.42 -24.58 -8.83
C LEU A 488 11.68 -25.68 -8.04
N VAL A 489 12.45 -26.59 -7.42
CA VAL A 489 11.90 -27.71 -6.62
C VAL A 489 11.16 -27.17 -5.41
N GLY A 490 11.71 -26.19 -4.69
CA GLY A 490 11.03 -25.53 -3.58
C GLY A 490 9.69 -24.91 -4.00
N SER A 491 9.67 -24.22 -5.14
CA SER A 491 8.42 -23.64 -5.66
C SER A 491 7.41 -24.72 -6.08
N LEU A 492 7.84 -25.77 -6.77
CA LEU A 492 6.98 -26.91 -7.16
C LEU A 492 6.40 -27.64 -5.95
N CYS A 493 7.18 -27.87 -4.90
CA CYS A 493 6.74 -28.49 -3.65
C CYS A 493 5.75 -27.59 -2.89
N SER A 494 5.92 -26.27 -2.95
CA SER A 494 5.08 -25.32 -2.22
C SER A 494 3.69 -25.11 -2.83
N LEU A 495 3.54 -25.19 -4.15
CA LEU A 495 2.27 -24.98 -4.86
C LEU A 495 1.12 -25.88 -4.37
N PRO A 496 1.26 -27.22 -4.32
CA PRO A 496 0.19 -28.09 -3.82
C PRO A 496 -0.07 -27.88 -2.32
N VAL A 497 0.96 -27.60 -1.53
CA VAL A 497 0.83 -27.30 -0.09
C VAL A 497 -0.01 -26.04 0.11
N LEU A 498 0.30 -24.95 -0.61
CA LEU A 498 -0.45 -23.70 -0.55
C LEU A 498 -1.90 -23.88 -1.00
N ALA A 499 -2.14 -24.63 -2.07
CA ALA A 499 -3.49 -24.93 -2.54
C ALA A 499 -4.29 -25.74 -1.51
N ALA A 500 -3.71 -26.81 -0.96
CA ALA A 500 -4.34 -27.65 0.05
C ALA A 500 -4.65 -26.86 1.33
N MET A 501 -3.68 -26.06 1.81
CA MET A 501 -3.85 -25.24 3.00
C MET A 501 -4.88 -24.12 2.79
N ALA A 502 -4.95 -23.49 1.61
CA ALA A 502 -5.97 -22.50 1.29
C ALA A 502 -7.39 -23.10 1.30
N LEU A 503 -7.54 -24.37 0.92
CA LEU A 503 -8.80 -25.10 1.01
C LEU A 503 -9.14 -25.49 2.45
N ALA A 504 -8.16 -26.01 3.19
CA ALA A 504 -8.31 -26.48 4.57
C ALA A 504 -8.66 -25.34 5.54
N MET A 505 -7.98 -24.19 5.42
CA MET A 505 -8.17 -23.02 6.26
C MET A 505 -9.27 -22.13 5.67
N ARG A 506 -10.40 -22.00 6.36
CA ARG A 506 -11.54 -21.15 5.91
C ARG A 506 -11.40 -19.67 6.26
N ASP A 507 -10.24 -19.24 6.74
CA ASP A 507 -10.01 -17.84 7.09
C ASP A 507 -9.71 -16.95 5.87
N HIS A 508 -10.29 -15.74 5.85
CA HIS A 508 -10.10 -14.78 4.77
C HIS A 508 -8.67 -14.22 4.71
N ALA A 509 -8.04 -13.94 5.86
CA ALA A 509 -6.70 -13.34 5.90
C ALA A 509 -5.64 -14.36 5.47
N TYR A 510 -5.72 -15.58 5.99
CA TYR A 510 -4.86 -16.67 5.60
C TYR A 510 -4.98 -16.99 4.10
N ARG A 511 -6.20 -17.16 3.59
CA ARG A 511 -6.42 -17.45 2.16
C ARG A 511 -5.91 -16.35 1.25
N PHE A 512 -6.06 -15.08 1.65
CA PHE A 512 -5.49 -13.96 0.89
C PHE A 512 -3.98 -14.11 0.75
N MET A 513 -3.27 -14.44 1.84
CA MET A 513 -1.82 -14.65 1.82
C MET A 513 -1.44 -15.89 0.99
N ALA A 514 -2.13 -17.02 1.20
CA ALA A 514 -1.87 -18.25 0.47
C ALA A 514 -2.06 -18.08 -1.04
N ILE A 515 -3.11 -17.38 -1.49
CA ILE A 515 -3.33 -17.09 -2.92
C ILE A 515 -2.31 -16.09 -3.46
N THR A 516 -1.88 -15.13 -2.65
CA THR A 516 -0.79 -14.20 -3.01
C THR A 516 0.51 -14.97 -3.27
N ALA A 517 0.91 -15.84 -2.35
CA ALA A 517 2.09 -16.70 -2.51
C ALA A 517 1.94 -17.68 -3.68
N LEU A 518 0.77 -18.30 -3.82
CA LEU A 518 0.49 -19.26 -4.89
C LEU A 518 0.56 -18.61 -6.27
N THR A 519 0.00 -17.41 -6.45
CA THR A 519 0.09 -16.69 -7.73
C THR A 519 1.51 -16.25 -8.06
N PHE A 520 2.27 -15.77 -7.07
CA PHE A 520 3.69 -15.44 -7.23
C PHE A 520 4.52 -16.67 -7.65
N LEU A 521 4.41 -17.77 -6.88
CA LEU A 521 5.19 -18.99 -7.12
C LEU A 521 4.77 -19.72 -8.38
N LEU A 522 3.48 -19.67 -8.76
CA LEU A 522 3.00 -20.29 -10.01
C LEU A 522 3.70 -19.68 -11.23
N ILE A 523 3.78 -18.35 -11.28
CA ILE A 523 4.39 -17.66 -12.41
C ILE A 523 5.91 -17.77 -12.36
N LEU A 524 6.51 -17.67 -11.16
CA LEU A 524 7.96 -17.87 -10.99
C LEU A 524 8.39 -19.27 -11.45
N THR A 525 7.68 -20.31 -11.02
CA THR A 525 7.92 -21.70 -11.44
C THR A 525 7.74 -21.86 -12.94
N GLY A 526 6.68 -21.28 -13.51
CA GLY A 526 6.46 -21.30 -14.96
C GLY A 526 7.60 -20.66 -15.75
N ASN A 527 8.16 -19.55 -15.25
CA ASN A 527 9.32 -18.90 -15.86
C ASN A 527 10.59 -19.75 -15.75
N LEU A 528 10.85 -20.35 -14.59
CA LEU A 528 12.00 -21.24 -14.38
C LEU A 528 11.93 -22.47 -15.30
N LEU A 529 10.77 -23.13 -15.38
CA LEU A 529 10.56 -24.27 -16.29
C LEU A 529 10.72 -23.85 -17.75
N ALA A 530 10.16 -22.70 -18.14
CA ALA A 530 10.32 -22.18 -19.50
C ALA A 530 11.78 -21.92 -19.84
N GLY A 531 12.57 -21.38 -18.90
CA GLY A 531 14.00 -21.15 -19.08
C GLY A 531 14.83 -22.43 -19.25
N LEU A 532 14.38 -23.54 -18.67
CA LEU A 532 15.07 -24.84 -18.77
C LEU A 532 14.72 -25.63 -20.04
N PHE A 533 13.45 -25.58 -20.48
CA PHE A 533 12.94 -26.48 -21.51
C PHE A 533 12.59 -25.81 -22.85
N LEU A 534 12.46 -24.48 -22.90
CA LEU A 534 12.01 -23.76 -24.10
C LEU A 534 13.10 -22.81 -24.60
N SER A 535 13.02 -22.48 -25.90
CA SER A 535 13.83 -21.39 -26.45
C SER A 535 13.39 -20.05 -25.83
N PRO A 536 14.25 -19.01 -25.77
CA PRO A 536 13.92 -17.74 -25.11
C PRO A 536 12.61 -17.09 -25.60
N ILE A 537 12.34 -17.16 -26.90
CA ILE A 537 11.12 -16.61 -27.52
C ILE A 537 9.89 -17.46 -27.14
N ALA A 538 9.99 -18.79 -27.24
CA ALA A 538 8.91 -19.69 -26.86
C ALA A 538 8.61 -19.61 -25.35
N GLY A 539 9.65 -19.48 -24.53
CA GLY A 539 9.54 -19.29 -23.09
C GLY A 539 8.84 -17.98 -22.73
N LEU A 540 9.22 -16.86 -23.38
CA LEU A 540 8.52 -15.58 -23.22
C LEU A 540 7.02 -15.71 -23.59
N GLY A 541 6.71 -16.37 -24.70
CA GLY A 541 5.33 -16.63 -25.11
C GLY A 541 4.55 -17.46 -24.09
N ALA A 542 5.15 -18.52 -23.56
CA ALA A 542 4.55 -19.39 -22.55
C ALA A 542 4.27 -18.65 -21.24
N VAL A 543 5.24 -17.90 -20.71
CA VAL A 543 5.08 -17.08 -19.50
C VAL A 543 4.02 -15.99 -19.71
N SER A 544 4.05 -15.31 -20.86
CA SER A 544 3.04 -14.29 -21.22
C SER A 544 1.64 -14.88 -21.23
N THR A 545 1.48 -16.08 -21.80
CA THR A 545 0.18 -16.76 -21.89
C THR A 545 -0.30 -17.18 -20.51
N LEU A 546 0.59 -17.72 -19.66
CA LEU A 546 0.27 -18.07 -18.27
C LEU A 546 -0.25 -16.85 -17.50
N VAL A 547 0.49 -15.74 -17.55
CA VAL A 547 0.10 -14.48 -16.88
C VAL A 547 -1.21 -13.93 -17.44
N ALA A 548 -1.39 -13.95 -18.77
CA ALA A 548 -2.63 -13.52 -19.40
C ALA A 548 -3.84 -14.34 -18.91
N CYS A 549 -3.71 -15.67 -18.82
CA CYS A 549 -4.75 -16.54 -18.26
C CYS A 549 -5.09 -16.18 -16.81
N VAL A 550 -4.09 -15.93 -15.96
CA VAL A 550 -4.29 -15.50 -14.57
C VAL A 550 -5.04 -14.17 -14.49
N VAL A 551 -4.67 -13.19 -15.33
CA VAL A 551 -5.33 -11.87 -15.39
C VAL A 551 -6.76 -11.99 -15.91
N ILE A 552 -7.01 -12.79 -16.97
CA ILE A 552 -8.36 -13.03 -17.51
C ILE A 552 -9.24 -13.68 -16.44
N PHE A 553 -8.71 -14.68 -15.73
CA PHE A 553 -9.41 -15.32 -14.62
C PHE A 553 -9.73 -14.33 -13.50
N TRP A 554 -8.79 -13.47 -13.13
CA TRP A 554 -9.01 -12.43 -12.13
C TRP A 554 -10.10 -11.42 -12.57
N LEU A 555 -10.08 -10.96 -13.83
CA LEU A 555 -11.12 -10.09 -14.38
C LEU A 555 -12.49 -10.76 -14.39
N TRP A 556 -12.54 -12.06 -14.66
CA TRP A 556 -13.77 -12.84 -14.55
C TRP A 556 -14.29 -12.90 -13.11
N VAL A 557 -13.41 -13.11 -12.11
CA VAL A 557 -13.78 -13.07 -10.68
C VAL A 557 -14.36 -11.72 -10.30
N ILE A 558 -13.75 -10.61 -10.75
CA ILE A 558 -14.25 -9.25 -10.47
C ILE A 558 -15.65 -9.06 -11.06
N ARG A 559 -15.88 -9.53 -12.29
CA ARG A 559 -17.16 -9.42 -12.98
C ARG A 559 -18.25 -10.20 -12.25
N GLU A 560 -17.95 -11.44 -11.88
CA GLU A 560 -18.91 -12.38 -11.33
C GLU A 560 -19.01 -12.32 -9.80
N GLN A 561 -18.32 -11.36 -9.16
CA GLN A 561 -18.15 -11.30 -7.71
C GLN A 561 -19.45 -11.39 -6.92
N LEU A 562 -20.54 -10.75 -7.37
CA LEU A 562 -21.83 -10.79 -6.67
C LEU A 562 -22.52 -12.15 -6.81
N ASN A 563 -22.42 -12.77 -7.99
CA ASN A 563 -23.01 -14.08 -8.26
C ASN A 563 -22.21 -15.21 -7.59
N LEU A 564 -20.87 -15.09 -7.54
CA LEU A 564 -20.01 -16.01 -6.80
C LEU A 564 -20.25 -15.91 -5.29
N LYS A 565 -20.57 -14.72 -4.77
CA LYS A 565 -20.96 -14.51 -3.36
C LYS A 565 -22.35 -15.04 -3.02
N ALA A 566 -23.18 -15.42 -3.99
CA ALA A 566 -24.45 -16.09 -3.74
C ALA A 566 -24.33 -17.63 -3.72
N ARG A 567 -23.19 -18.18 -4.16
CA ARG A 567 -22.91 -19.63 -4.18
C ARG A 567 -22.21 -20.08 -2.90
N PRO A 568 -22.20 -21.38 -2.54
CA PRO A 568 -21.50 -21.88 -1.35
C PRO A 568 -19.97 -21.63 -1.32
N VAL A 569 -19.38 -21.10 -2.40
CA VAL A 569 -17.96 -20.72 -2.51
C VAL A 569 -17.70 -19.26 -2.08
N THR A 570 -18.60 -18.65 -1.30
CA THR A 570 -18.55 -17.22 -0.92
C THR A 570 -17.22 -16.80 -0.30
N ASP A 571 -16.63 -17.67 0.52
CA ASP A 571 -15.45 -17.36 1.32
C ASP A 571 -14.13 -17.45 0.52
N ALA A 572 -14.17 -17.88 -0.74
CA ALA A 572 -13.01 -17.87 -1.64
C ALA A 572 -12.92 -16.61 -2.51
N VAL A 573 -14.03 -15.88 -2.67
CA VAL A 573 -14.12 -14.72 -3.59
C VAL A 573 -13.21 -13.58 -3.15
N PHE A 574 -13.22 -13.22 -1.87
CA PHE A 574 -12.39 -12.12 -1.35
C PHE A 574 -10.88 -12.38 -1.51
N PRO A 575 -10.36 -13.55 -1.10
CA PRO A 575 -8.97 -13.92 -1.34
C PRO A 575 -8.56 -13.89 -2.81
N LEU A 576 -9.42 -14.35 -3.73
CA LEU A 576 -9.12 -14.31 -5.17
C LEU A 576 -9.10 -12.89 -5.72
N LEU A 577 -10.00 -12.02 -5.25
CA LEU A 577 -10.14 -10.64 -5.72
C LEU A 577 -8.89 -9.80 -5.42
N TYR A 578 -8.27 -10.00 -4.26
CA TYR A 578 -7.12 -9.21 -3.79
C TYR A 578 -5.79 -9.96 -3.80
N GLY A 579 -5.79 -11.29 -3.61
CA GLY A 579 -4.58 -12.09 -3.53
C GLY A 579 -3.89 -12.24 -4.89
N ILE A 580 -4.66 -12.47 -5.97
CA ILE A 580 -4.10 -12.54 -7.34
C ILE A 580 -3.36 -11.23 -7.71
N PRO A 581 -3.98 -10.04 -7.61
CA PRO A 581 -3.27 -8.81 -7.96
C PRO A 581 -2.12 -8.50 -7.00
N ALA A 582 -2.20 -8.89 -5.72
CA ALA A 582 -1.08 -8.74 -4.79
C ALA A 582 0.13 -9.60 -5.23
N GLY A 583 -0.09 -10.85 -5.66
CA GLY A 583 0.98 -11.71 -6.17
C GLY A 583 1.57 -11.20 -7.49
N LEU A 584 0.73 -10.67 -8.39
CA LEU A 584 1.22 -10.00 -9.61
C LEU A 584 2.05 -8.76 -9.29
N VAL A 585 1.67 -7.96 -8.29
CA VAL A 585 2.45 -6.79 -7.83
C VAL A 585 3.82 -7.23 -7.29
N LEU A 586 3.87 -8.25 -6.42
CA LEU A 586 5.12 -8.80 -5.91
C LEU A 586 6.03 -9.29 -7.05
N LEU A 587 5.42 -9.92 -8.05
CA LEU A 587 6.13 -10.39 -9.23
C LEU A 587 6.70 -9.24 -10.08
N CYS A 588 5.96 -8.14 -10.23
CA CYS A 588 6.44 -6.94 -10.91
C CYS A 588 7.68 -6.36 -10.19
N PHE A 589 7.65 -6.27 -8.85
CA PHE A 589 8.80 -5.81 -8.06
C PHE A 589 9.99 -6.75 -8.16
N CYS A 590 9.75 -8.06 -8.11
CA CYS A 590 10.78 -9.09 -8.29
C CYS A 590 11.46 -8.96 -9.67
N GLY A 591 10.67 -8.72 -10.73
CA GLY A 591 11.19 -8.57 -12.09
C GLY A 591 12.14 -7.37 -12.27
N ILE A 592 11.87 -6.23 -11.63
CA ILE A 592 12.73 -5.03 -11.71
C ILE A 592 13.95 -5.15 -10.80
N ASN A 593 13.77 -5.64 -9.58
CA ASN A 593 14.84 -5.75 -8.57
C ASN A 593 15.61 -7.07 -8.66
N ALA A 594 15.56 -7.73 -9.82
CA ALA A 594 16.18 -9.02 -10.05
C ALA A 594 17.66 -9.14 -9.66
N PRO A 595 18.53 -8.12 -9.88
CA PRO A 595 19.91 -8.17 -9.40
C PRO A 595 20.01 -8.23 -7.87
N PHE A 596 19.16 -7.49 -7.15
CA PHE A 596 19.11 -7.55 -5.69
C PHE A 596 18.64 -8.93 -5.20
N PHE A 597 17.64 -9.52 -5.86
CA PHE A 597 17.20 -10.88 -5.57
C PHE A 597 18.25 -11.93 -5.93
N TYR A 598 19.06 -11.70 -6.97
CA TYR A 598 20.21 -12.53 -7.30
C TYR A 598 21.25 -12.51 -6.17
N ASP A 599 21.60 -11.32 -5.66
CA ASP A 599 22.56 -11.19 -4.57
C ASP A 599 22.04 -11.80 -3.26
N LEU A 600 20.72 -11.75 -3.01
CA LEU A 600 20.10 -12.29 -1.79
C LEU A 600 19.86 -13.80 -1.84
N PHE A 601 19.61 -14.38 -3.02
CA PHE A 601 19.27 -15.79 -3.18
C PHE A 601 20.31 -16.59 -3.98
N TRP A 602 21.44 -15.96 -4.35
CA TRP A 602 22.58 -16.56 -5.07
C TRP A 602 22.17 -17.38 -6.31
N HIS A 603 21.19 -16.93 -7.09
CA HIS A 603 20.63 -17.73 -8.19
C HIS A 603 20.46 -16.99 -9.53
N PRO A 604 21.23 -17.33 -10.59
CA PRO A 604 21.16 -16.68 -11.89
C PRO A 604 20.04 -17.29 -12.71
N ALA A 605 18.91 -16.58 -12.87
CA ALA A 605 17.89 -17.05 -13.81
C ALA A 605 17.15 -15.89 -14.47
N GLY A 606 17.51 -15.58 -15.72
CA GLY A 606 16.61 -15.07 -16.76
C GLY A 606 15.58 -14.00 -16.41
N TYR A 607 15.83 -13.14 -15.42
CA TYR A 607 14.80 -12.24 -14.87
C TYR A 607 14.33 -11.16 -15.87
N PHE A 608 15.11 -10.91 -16.92
CA PHE A 608 14.64 -10.12 -18.07
C PHE A 608 13.40 -10.74 -18.71
N VAL A 609 13.41 -12.07 -18.95
CA VAL A 609 12.27 -12.82 -19.51
C VAL A 609 11.08 -12.78 -18.57
N LEU A 610 11.32 -12.79 -17.25
CA LEU A 610 10.27 -12.65 -16.25
C LEU A 610 9.63 -11.26 -16.31
N SER A 611 10.41 -10.18 -16.33
CA SER A 611 9.88 -8.81 -16.41
C SER A 611 9.15 -8.57 -17.73
N SER A 612 9.72 -8.97 -18.87
CA SER A 612 9.08 -8.78 -20.17
C SER A 612 7.84 -9.66 -20.31
N GLY A 613 7.92 -10.94 -19.94
CA GLY A 613 6.82 -11.91 -20.02
C GLY A 613 5.65 -11.57 -19.10
N THR A 614 5.92 -10.99 -17.93
CA THR A 614 4.86 -10.49 -17.04
C THR A 614 4.19 -9.25 -17.61
N GLY A 615 4.95 -8.31 -18.18
CA GLY A 615 4.42 -7.12 -18.86
C GLY A 615 3.51 -7.44 -20.04
N THR A 616 3.99 -8.27 -20.97
CA THR A 616 3.22 -8.73 -22.13
C THR A 616 1.99 -9.55 -21.72
N GLY A 617 2.13 -10.41 -20.72
CA GLY A 617 1.02 -11.20 -20.20
C GLY A 617 -0.06 -10.37 -19.53
N ILE A 618 0.32 -9.37 -18.71
CA ILE A 618 -0.63 -8.42 -18.12
C ILE A 618 -1.34 -7.64 -19.23
N ALA A 619 -0.59 -7.14 -20.22
CA ALA A 619 -1.17 -6.41 -21.35
C ALA A 619 -2.19 -7.25 -22.12
N ALA A 620 -1.82 -8.46 -22.53
CA ALA A 620 -2.70 -9.38 -23.24
C ALA A 620 -3.94 -9.75 -22.41
N GLY A 621 -3.75 -10.05 -21.12
CA GLY A 621 -4.84 -10.42 -20.22
C GLY A 621 -5.85 -9.29 -19.99
N LEU A 622 -5.38 -8.05 -19.84
CA LEU A 622 -6.25 -6.88 -19.70
C LEU A 622 -7.04 -6.60 -20.98
N ILE A 623 -6.39 -6.63 -22.15
CA ILE A 623 -7.03 -6.33 -23.44
C ILE A 623 -8.01 -7.44 -23.83
N LEU A 624 -7.60 -8.72 -23.80
CA LEU A 624 -8.47 -9.85 -24.16
C LEU A 624 -9.60 -10.02 -23.14
N GLY A 625 -9.31 -9.88 -21.86
CA GLY A 625 -10.32 -9.99 -20.80
C GLY A 625 -11.38 -8.89 -20.87
N SER A 626 -10.98 -7.66 -21.17
CA SER A 626 -11.92 -6.54 -21.37
C SER A 626 -12.68 -6.65 -22.69
N LEU A 627 -12.05 -7.10 -23.79
CA LEU A 627 -12.73 -7.38 -25.05
C LEU A 627 -13.83 -8.42 -24.87
N TYR A 628 -13.54 -9.51 -24.17
CA TYR A 628 -14.52 -10.54 -23.83
C TYR A 628 -15.70 -9.95 -23.04
N GLN A 629 -15.46 -9.00 -22.14
CA GLN A 629 -16.53 -8.32 -21.41
C GLN A 629 -17.40 -7.42 -22.31
N VAL A 630 -16.79 -6.67 -23.22
CA VAL A 630 -17.52 -5.84 -24.21
C VAL A 630 -18.46 -6.70 -25.04
N ILE A 631 -18.00 -7.87 -25.49
CA ILE A 631 -18.77 -8.79 -26.33
C ILE A 631 -19.91 -9.43 -25.53
N THR A 632 -19.65 -9.86 -24.30
CA THR A 632 -20.61 -10.64 -23.49
C THR A 632 -21.66 -9.78 -22.77
N LYS A 633 -21.33 -8.56 -22.34
CA LYS A 633 -22.25 -7.66 -21.62
C LYS A 633 -22.15 -6.23 -22.15
N ARG A 634 -23.17 -5.77 -22.86
CA ARG A 634 -23.33 -4.39 -23.34
C ARG A 634 -23.80 -3.44 -22.22
N THR A 635 -23.03 -3.34 -21.14
CA THR A 635 -23.32 -2.36 -20.07
C THR A 635 -22.51 -1.07 -20.29
N PRO A 636 -23.06 0.11 -19.94
CA PRO A 636 -22.49 1.41 -20.29
C PRO A 636 -21.02 1.67 -19.88
N PRO A 637 -20.49 1.22 -18.71
CA PRO A 637 -19.09 1.49 -18.36
C PRO A 637 -18.07 0.56 -19.04
N VAL A 638 -18.51 -0.54 -19.67
CA VAL A 638 -17.63 -1.54 -20.28
C VAL A 638 -16.78 -1.02 -21.45
N PRO A 639 -17.29 -0.20 -22.40
CA PRO A 639 -16.43 0.39 -23.43
C PRO A 639 -15.38 1.36 -22.87
N LEU A 640 -15.67 2.09 -21.78
CA LEU A 640 -14.70 2.95 -21.11
C LEU A 640 -13.55 2.12 -20.50
N LEU A 641 -13.90 1.00 -19.85
CA LEU A 641 -12.93 0.05 -19.29
C LEU A 641 -12.07 -0.61 -20.37
N PHE A 642 -12.60 -0.83 -21.57
CA PHE A 642 -11.83 -1.37 -22.71
C PHE A 642 -10.79 -0.37 -23.21
N VAL A 643 -11.15 0.90 -23.40
CA VAL A 643 -10.19 1.96 -23.75
C VAL A 643 -9.11 2.08 -22.67
N ALA A 644 -9.52 2.04 -21.40
CA ALA A 644 -8.58 2.04 -20.28
C ALA A 644 -7.68 0.79 -20.27
N ALA A 645 -8.17 -0.38 -20.67
CA ALA A 645 -7.40 -1.62 -20.75
C ALA A 645 -6.33 -1.56 -21.85
N ILE A 646 -6.62 -0.95 -23.00
CA ILE A 646 -5.63 -0.71 -24.05
C ILE A 646 -4.52 0.21 -23.52
N PHE A 647 -4.89 1.30 -22.84
CA PHE A 647 -3.91 2.23 -22.28
C PHE A 647 -3.08 1.60 -21.16
N CYS A 648 -3.71 0.90 -20.21
CA CYS A 648 -3.00 0.20 -19.14
C CYS A 648 -2.15 -0.96 -19.68
N GLY A 649 -2.62 -1.67 -20.70
CA GLY A 649 -1.90 -2.77 -21.33
C GLY A 649 -0.67 -2.29 -22.11
N THR A 650 -0.79 -1.20 -22.87
CA THR A 650 0.38 -0.59 -23.54
C THR A 650 1.42 -0.10 -22.55
N ALA A 651 1.02 0.47 -21.41
CA ALA A 651 1.95 0.81 -20.33
C ALA A 651 2.57 -0.44 -19.68
N ALA A 652 1.78 -1.50 -19.43
CA ALA A 652 2.25 -2.76 -18.84
C ALA A 652 3.30 -3.47 -19.72
N PHE A 653 3.19 -3.34 -21.05
CA PHE A 653 4.14 -3.94 -21.99
C PHE A 653 5.58 -3.49 -21.74
N TYR A 654 5.78 -2.21 -21.39
CA TYR A 654 7.11 -1.65 -21.09
C TYR A 654 7.43 -1.63 -19.59
N ALA A 655 6.42 -1.41 -18.76
CA ALA A 655 6.54 -1.29 -17.32
C ALA A 655 5.38 -2.02 -16.64
N PRO A 656 5.50 -3.33 -16.36
CA PRO A 656 4.39 -4.18 -15.90
C PRO A 656 3.65 -3.59 -14.70
N GLY A 657 4.39 -3.10 -13.71
CA GLY A 657 3.83 -2.53 -12.48
C GLY A 657 3.14 -1.18 -12.69
N ILE A 658 3.54 -0.37 -13.67
CA ILE A 658 2.84 0.90 -13.99
C ILE A 658 1.47 0.59 -14.59
N GLY A 659 1.41 -0.29 -15.60
CA GLY A 659 0.16 -0.69 -16.23
C GLY A 659 -0.79 -1.39 -15.26
N LEU A 660 -0.28 -2.33 -14.46
CA LEU A 660 -1.05 -3.00 -13.41
C LEU A 660 -1.52 -2.00 -12.34
N GLY A 661 -0.65 -1.11 -11.86
CA GLY A 661 -0.97 -0.11 -10.85
C GLY A 661 -2.07 0.85 -11.28
N MET A 662 -2.03 1.34 -12.53
CA MET A 662 -3.11 2.15 -13.11
C MET A 662 -4.44 1.39 -13.17
N TRP A 663 -4.41 0.12 -13.59
CA TRP A 663 -5.60 -0.72 -13.60
C TRP A 663 -6.16 -0.97 -12.20
N LEU A 664 -5.29 -1.15 -11.20
CA LEU A 664 -5.70 -1.31 -9.80
C LEU A 664 -6.37 -0.05 -9.24
N LEU A 665 -5.93 1.16 -9.63
CA LEU A 665 -6.61 2.41 -9.27
C LEU A 665 -8.04 2.47 -9.84
N LEU A 666 -8.23 2.05 -11.10
CA LEU A 666 -9.56 1.95 -11.72
C LEU A 666 -10.43 0.92 -10.99
N MET A 667 -9.86 -0.24 -10.66
CA MET A 667 -10.55 -1.28 -9.90
C MET A 667 -10.94 -0.82 -8.50
N ALA A 668 -10.08 -0.05 -7.82
CA ALA A 668 -10.38 0.51 -6.52
C ALA A 668 -11.58 1.47 -6.57
N ARG A 669 -11.66 2.32 -7.61
CA ARG A 669 -12.84 3.18 -7.82
C ARG A 669 -14.09 2.38 -8.16
N TYR A 670 -13.96 1.34 -9.01
CA TYR A 670 -15.08 0.47 -9.39
C TYR A 670 -15.65 -0.33 -8.21
N GLN A 671 -14.81 -0.66 -7.22
CA GLN A 671 -15.21 -1.32 -5.97
C GLN A 671 -15.65 -0.34 -4.89
N GLY A 672 -15.44 0.97 -5.08
CA GLY A 672 -15.74 2.01 -4.09
C GLY A 672 -14.92 1.91 -2.80
N ARG A 673 -13.74 1.28 -2.82
CA ARG A 673 -12.94 1.05 -1.59
C ARG A 673 -11.77 2.02 -1.49
N GLN A 674 -11.85 2.96 -0.55
CA GLN A 674 -10.82 3.98 -0.35
C GLN A 674 -9.46 3.38 0.04
N GLY A 675 -9.46 2.36 0.91
CA GLY A 675 -8.23 1.70 1.35
C GLY A 675 -7.48 0.98 0.21
N VAL A 676 -8.21 0.42 -0.75
CA VAL A 676 -7.60 -0.22 -1.93
C VAL A 676 -7.02 0.85 -2.85
N LEU A 677 -7.71 1.99 -3.03
CA LEU A 677 -7.21 3.10 -3.85
C LEU A 677 -5.88 3.63 -3.31
N ALA A 678 -5.80 3.87 -2.00
CA ALA A 678 -4.58 4.32 -1.35
C ALA A 678 -3.45 3.30 -1.50
N ALA A 679 -3.73 2.01 -1.28
CA ALA A 679 -2.75 0.94 -1.44
C ALA A 679 -2.22 0.85 -2.89
N SER A 680 -3.11 0.91 -3.89
CA SER A 680 -2.73 0.91 -5.31
C SER A 680 -1.90 2.13 -5.69
N GLY A 681 -2.23 3.33 -5.17
CA GLY A 681 -1.43 4.53 -5.38
C GLY A 681 -0.03 4.44 -4.78
N CYS A 682 0.10 3.87 -3.56
CA CYS A 682 1.39 3.62 -2.93
C CYS A 682 2.23 2.62 -3.73
N ILE A 683 1.63 1.50 -4.13
CA ILE A 683 2.28 0.47 -4.96
C ILE A 683 2.78 1.06 -6.28
N LEU A 684 1.94 1.85 -6.97
CA LEU A 684 2.31 2.51 -8.21
C LEU A 684 3.50 3.47 -8.01
N THR A 685 3.48 4.26 -6.93
CA THR A 685 4.55 5.21 -6.61
C THR A 685 5.86 4.49 -6.31
N LEU A 686 5.84 3.45 -5.47
CA LEU A 686 7.01 2.64 -5.15
C LEU A 686 7.60 1.98 -6.40
N TYR A 687 6.75 1.43 -7.27
CA TYR A 687 7.21 0.81 -8.52
C TYR A 687 7.86 1.83 -9.47
N ILE A 688 7.34 3.05 -9.56
CA ILE A 688 7.95 4.11 -10.38
C ILE A 688 9.32 4.50 -9.85
N ILE A 689 9.49 4.57 -8.51
CA ILE A 689 10.79 4.85 -7.87
C ILE A 689 11.80 3.76 -8.23
N ASP A 690 11.44 2.48 -8.11
CA ASP A 690 12.33 1.37 -8.45
C ASP A 690 12.62 1.31 -9.95
N TRP A 691 11.61 1.60 -10.79
CA TRP A 691 11.78 1.60 -12.24
C TRP A 691 12.77 2.65 -12.74
N TYR A 692 13.04 3.71 -11.98
CA TYR A 692 14.14 4.64 -12.27
C TYR A 692 15.49 3.91 -12.35
N TYR A 693 15.76 3.00 -11.40
CA TYR A 693 17.00 2.24 -11.30
C TYR A 693 17.05 1.01 -12.21
N PHE A 694 15.94 0.67 -12.88
CA PHE A 694 15.92 -0.45 -13.81
C PHE A 694 16.76 -0.18 -15.07
N LEU A 695 17.90 -0.87 -15.20
CA LEU A 695 18.83 -0.67 -16.32
C LEU A 695 18.41 -1.36 -17.63
N GLY A 696 17.37 -2.21 -17.60
CA GLY A 696 16.89 -2.93 -18.79
C GLY A 696 16.22 -2.05 -19.85
N VAL A 697 15.96 -0.77 -19.56
CA VAL A 697 15.40 0.22 -20.50
C VAL A 697 16.28 1.47 -20.46
N SER A 698 16.72 1.94 -21.64
CA SER A 698 17.54 3.15 -21.74
C SER A 698 16.80 4.40 -21.25
N LEU A 699 17.53 5.41 -20.75
CA LEU A 699 16.91 6.66 -20.27
C LEU A 699 16.12 7.37 -21.39
N LEU A 700 16.57 7.30 -22.65
CA LEU A 700 15.82 7.84 -23.79
C LEU A 700 14.48 7.14 -23.98
N GLN A 701 14.47 5.81 -23.95
CA GLN A 701 13.23 5.04 -24.05
C GLN A 701 12.29 5.35 -22.89
N LYS A 702 12.81 5.47 -21.65
CA LYS A 702 12.01 5.89 -20.49
C LYS A 702 11.40 7.28 -20.70
N SER A 703 12.19 8.23 -21.19
CA SER A 703 11.76 9.59 -21.49
C SER A 703 10.63 9.61 -22.53
N LEU A 704 10.83 8.96 -23.68
CA LEU A 704 9.85 8.91 -24.77
C LEU A 704 8.55 8.22 -24.31
N LEU A 705 8.67 7.13 -23.55
CA LEU A 705 7.51 6.44 -22.98
C LEU A 705 6.72 7.36 -22.05
N LEU A 706 7.40 8.08 -21.15
CA LEU A 706 6.77 9.00 -20.21
C LEU A 706 6.15 10.23 -20.89
N PHE A 707 6.75 10.73 -21.96
CA PHE A 707 6.15 11.78 -22.79
C PHE A 707 4.91 11.29 -23.53
N ALA A 708 4.99 10.13 -24.19
CA ALA A 708 3.87 9.55 -24.92
C ALA A 708 2.69 9.19 -23.99
N THR A 709 2.98 8.54 -22.85
CA THR A 709 1.98 8.22 -21.83
C THR A 709 1.43 9.48 -21.18
N GLY A 710 2.27 10.47 -20.86
CA GLY A 710 1.85 11.75 -20.30
C GLY A 710 0.89 12.51 -21.22
N ALA A 711 1.24 12.64 -22.50
CA ALA A 711 0.37 13.25 -23.51
C ALA A 711 -0.93 12.46 -23.70
N GLY A 712 -0.84 11.13 -23.79
CA GLY A 712 -2.00 10.25 -23.91
C GLY A 712 -2.97 10.38 -22.73
N LEU A 713 -2.46 10.43 -21.49
CA LEU A 713 -3.26 10.65 -20.28
C LEU A 713 -3.96 12.01 -20.28
N LEU A 714 -3.29 13.06 -20.75
CA LEU A 714 -3.89 14.40 -20.84
C LEU A 714 -4.96 14.48 -21.94
N VAL A 715 -4.74 13.84 -23.08
CA VAL A 715 -5.76 13.71 -24.15
C VAL A 715 -6.97 12.94 -23.64
N LEU A 716 -6.76 11.84 -22.90
CA LEU A 716 -7.83 11.09 -22.26
C LEU A 716 -8.56 11.91 -21.20
N ALA A 717 -7.85 12.72 -20.41
CA ALA A 717 -8.46 13.63 -19.43
C ALA A 717 -9.34 14.69 -20.12
N PHE A 718 -8.89 15.23 -21.25
CA PHE A 718 -9.67 16.18 -22.05
C PHE A 718 -10.88 15.52 -22.71
N ALA A 719 -10.71 14.33 -23.29
CA ALA A 719 -11.81 13.54 -23.87
C ALA A 719 -12.85 13.18 -22.79
N ALA A 720 -12.39 12.73 -21.62
CA ALA A 720 -13.22 12.50 -20.44
C ALA A 720 -14.00 13.74 -20.02
N GLN A 721 -13.36 14.92 -20.03
CA GLN A 721 -13.99 16.18 -19.68
C GLN A 721 -15.06 16.59 -20.71
N LYS A 722 -14.85 16.31 -22.00
CA LYS A 722 -15.72 16.74 -23.10
C LYS A 722 -16.87 15.77 -23.38
N TRP A 723 -16.63 14.47 -23.30
CA TRP A 723 -17.54 13.43 -23.81
C TRP A 723 -18.33 12.73 -22.72
N MET A 724 -17.89 12.77 -21.45
CA MET A 724 -18.71 12.25 -20.36
C MET A 724 -19.71 13.31 -19.87
N PRO A 725 -21.01 12.98 -19.78
CA PRO A 725 -22.02 13.93 -19.32
C PRO A 725 -21.67 14.48 -17.94
N ALA A 726 -21.80 15.80 -17.77
CA ALA A 726 -21.80 16.41 -16.45
C ALA A 726 -23.03 15.91 -15.67
N CYS A 727 -22.92 15.81 -14.35
CA CYS A 727 -24.09 15.60 -13.51
C CYS A 727 -25.04 16.79 -13.75
N LYS A 728 -26.12 16.59 -14.52
CA LYS A 728 -27.18 17.59 -14.65
C LYS A 728 -27.97 17.51 -13.35
N GLY A 729 -27.82 18.52 -12.49
CA GLY A 729 -28.80 18.75 -11.44
C GLY A 729 -30.19 18.85 -12.09
N LYS A 730 -31.14 18.05 -11.59
CA LYS A 730 -32.53 17.83 -12.06
C LYS A 730 -32.71 16.70 -13.07
N ALA A 731 -33.09 15.53 -12.56
CA ALA A 731 -34.17 14.68 -13.09
C ALA A 731 -34.47 13.51 -12.12
N TYR A 732 -34.94 13.82 -10.91
CA TYR A 732 -35.88 12.93 -10.20
C TYR A 732 -37.25 13.59 -10.28
N ALA A 733 -37.80 13.62 -11.49
CA ALA A 733 -39.22 13.85 -11.69
C ALA A 733 -39.85 12.46 -11.81
N ASN A 734 -40.63 12.11 -10.78
CA ASN A 734 -41.64 11.05 -10.82
C ASN A 734 -42.52 11.18 -12.07
N PRO A 735 -43.13 10.07 -12.50
CA PRO A 735 -44.55 9.91 -12.15
C PRO A 735 -44.76 8.96 -10.97
#